data_AF-G1TYL1-F1
#
_entry.id   AF-G1TYL1-F1
#
_cell.length_a   1.000
_cell.length_b   1.000
_cell.length_c   1.000
_cell.angle_alpha   90.00
_cell.angle_beta   90.00
_cell.angle_gamma   90.00
#
_symmetry.space_group_name_H-M   'P 1'
#
loop_
_entity.id
_entity.type
_entity.pdbx_description
1 polymer ?
#
loop_
_entity_poly.entity_id
_entity_poly.type
_entity_poly.pdbx_seq_one_letter_code
_entity_poly.pdbx_strand_id
1 'polypeptide(L)'
;MAWAHWGCCLWLVLLCAPAWSRSNAVNLQRTDVRNCSTNPPFLPVTAVNTTARITALRQQLQAQNLSAYIIPDTDAHMSEYIGRQDARRAWITGFTGTAGTAVVTMGKAALWTDSRYWTQAERQMDCNWDLHKEGNTIVSWLLNEIPAGGRVGFDPFLFSIDSWKSYDSALQGSDRQLMSIPVNLVDLAWGSERPPVPSQPIYALQEAFIGSTWQEKVADIRNQMRTHSKAPTAVLLSALDETAWLFNLRSSDIPYNPFFYSYTLLTDTSIRLFANSSRFSPETLQYLNSSCTGPMCVQLEDYNQVRDRVQAYAQGDVKIWIGTSYTTYGLYEVIPKEKLVEDTYSPVMVTKAVKNSKEQALLKATHVRDAVAVIRYLVWLEKNVPQGTVDEFSGAEFVEKLRGEENFFSGSSFETISASGLNAALAHYSPSEEVHRKLSTDEMYLLDSGGQYWDGTTDITRTVHWGTPSAFQKEAYTRVLMGNIDLSRLIFPASTSGRVVEAFARKALWDVGLNYGHGTGHGIGNFLCVHEWPVGFQSSNIAMAKGMFTSIEPGYYQDGEFGIRIEDVALVVEAQTKYPGTYLTFEVVSLVPYDRNLIDVSLLSPEHASRDGVSPRWRTMLRRKPSNASEKEPTQKKKLSLQRSSSFKDFAKSKPSSPVVSEKEFNLDDNIPEDDSAVPIPEDAGKSSKKLGKKWRAVISRTMNRKMGKMMVKALSEEMGDTLEEGSASPTSPDCSLDSPGPEKMALAFSEQEERELPALSRQASTSSELCSPSPGSGSFGEEAPAPPYTGPFCGRARVHTDFTPSPYDHDSLKLQKGDVIQIIEKPPVGTWLGLLNGKLGSFKFIYVDVLPEEAVGPARPSRRQSKGKRPKPKTLHELLERIGLEEHTSTLLLNGYQTLEDFKELRETHLNELNITDPQHRAKLLTAAELLLDYDTGSEEAEEGAESSQEPVAHTVSEPKVDIPRDSGCFEGSESGRDEVDLAGTEEQLHSLSLAGAP
;
A
#
# COMPACT_ATOMS: atom_id res chain seq x y z
N MET A 1 75.16 4.48 16.25
CA MET A 1 76.44 5.17 16.00
C MET A 1 76.48 5.62 14.54
N ALA A 2 77.54 6.30 14.10
CA ALA A 2 77.68 6.96 12.80
C ALA A 2 77.60 6.04 11.54
N TRP A 3 77.97 6.61 10.38
CA TRP A 3 78.04 6.07 9.00
C TRP A 3 76.75 6.26 8.17
N ALA A 4 76.75 6.50 6.85
CA ALA A 4 77.72 7.13 5.91
C ALA A 4 77.06 7.34 4.51
N HIS A 5 77.70 8.17 3.67
CA HIS A 5 77.59 8.27 2.19
C HIS A 5 76.50 9.11 1.46
N TRP A 6 76.89 9.55 0.26
CA TRP A 6 76.29 10.55 -0.64
C TRP A 6 75.30 9.97 -1.68
N GLY A 7 74.47 10.83 -2.29
CA GLY A 7 74.08 10.66 -3.71
C GLY A 7 72.78 11.32 -4.20
N CYS A 8 72.88 12.51 -4.82
CA CYS A 8 71.94 13.14 -5.80
C CYS A 8 70.44 13.36 -5.40
N CYS A 9 69.96 14.61 -5.27
CA CYS A 9 69.36 15.48 -6.34
C CYS A 9 67.99 14.96 -6.83
N LEU A 10 66.88 15.71 -6.95
CA LEU A 10 66.53 17.16 -6.89
C LEU A 10 65.17 17.30 -6.10
N TRP A 11 64.57 18.45 -5.70
CA TRP A 11 64.88 19.90 -5.73
C TRP A 11 64.14 20.67 -4.60
N LEU A 12 63.83 21.97 -4.76
CA LEU A 12 63.08 22.86 -3.84
C LEU A 12 61.57 22.97 -4.24
N VAL A 13 60.60 23.41 -3.41
CA VAL A 13 60.45 24.77 -2.81
C VAL A 13 59.55 24.79 -1.55
N LEU A 14 60.06 25.48 -0.51
CA LEU A 14 59.45 26.20 0.63
C LEU A 14 58.02 25.87 1.15
N LEU A 15 57.97 25.60 2.47
CA LEU A 15 56.81 25.78 3.34
C LEU A 15 57.08 26.91 4.35
N CYS A 16 56.11 27.80 4.55
CA CYS A 16 56.00 28.68 5.72
C CYS A 16 54.53 28.84 6.11
N ALA A 17 54.26 28.74 7.41
CA ALA A 17 53.00 29.12 8.06
C ALA A 17 53.27 30.40 8.90
N PRO A 18 52.31 30.98 9.66
CA PRO A 18 50.88 30.68 9.77
C PRO A 18 49.96 31.93 9.72
N ALA A 19 48.67 31.70 10.02
CA ALA A 19 47.62 32.67 10.39
C ALA A 19 47.00 33.56 9.30
N TRP A 20 45.69 33.37 9.07
CA TRP A 20 44.67 34.44 9.19
C TRP A 20 43.25 33.89 9.13
N SER A 21 42.32 34.65 9.71
CA SER A 21 40.88 34.37 9.71
C SER A 21 40.26 34.45 8.31
N ARG A 22 39.29 33.59 8.02
CA ARG A 22 38.01 34.01 7.42
C ARG A 22 36.92 32.96 7.58
N SER A 23 35.84 33.37 8.23
CA SER A 23 34.54 32.73 8.14
C SER A 23 34.03 32.75 6.70
N ASN A 24 33.61 31.59 6.18
CA ASN A 24 32.66 31.47 5.09
C ASN A 24 31.90 30.15 5.28
N ALA A 25 30.80 30.19 6.03
CA ALA A 25 29.84 29.11 6.02
C ALA A 25 29.17 29.11 4.64
N VAL A 26 29.41 28.07 3.84
CA VAL A 26 28.75 27.92 2.53
C VAL A 26 27.28 27.61 2.78
N ASN A 27 26.43 28.57 2.46
CA ASN A 27 24.99 28.38 2.44
C ASN A 27 24.64 27.52 1.22
N LEU A 28 24.58 26.20 1.37
CA LEU A 28 24.13 25.30 0.31
C LEU A 28 22.65 25.56 0.05
N GLN A 29 22.35 26.33 -1.00
CA GLN A 29 21.07 26.24 -1.67
C GLN A 29 20.85 24.78 -2.08
N ARG A 30 19.67 24.21 -1.80
CA ARG A 30 19.25 22.92 -2.35
C ARG A 30 19.11 23.07 -3.86
N THR A 31 20.17 22.71 -4.61
CA THR A 31 20.19 22.77 -6.09
C THR A 31 19.47 21.60 -6.75
N ASP A 32 18.81 20.74 -5.97
CA ASP A 32 18.14 19.53 -6.43
C ASP A 32 16.64 19.71 -6.67
N VAL A 33 16.00 20.74 -6.10
CA VAL A 33 14.56 21.03 -6.24
C VAL A 33 14.31 22.35 -6.97
N ARG A 34 13.15 22.50 -7.61
CA ARG A 34 12.76 23.75 -8.28
C ARG A 34 12.56 24.91 -7.30
N ASN A 35 12.85 26.14 -7.76
CA ASN A 35 12.51 27.37 -7.07
C ASN A 35 11.82 28.32 -8.05
N CYS A 36 10.49 28.42 -7.91
CA CYS A 36 9.63 29.20 -8.79
C CYS A 36 9.47 30.66 -8.35
N SER A 37 10.03 31.04 -7.20
CA SER A 37 9.97 32.41 -6.66
C SER A 37 11.08 33.32 -7.20
N THR A 38 12.07 32.78 -7.91
CA THR A 38 13.13 33.56 -8.57
C THR A 38 12.77 33.92 -10.00
N ASN A 39 13.38 34.98 -10.54
CA ASN A 39 13.23 35.35 -11.96
C ASN A 39 14.62 35.48 -12.62
N PRO A 40 15.01 34.56 -13.54
CA PRO A 40 14.24 33.38 -13.97
C PRO A 40 14.07 32.35 -12.84
N PRO A 41 13.04 31.48 -12.91
CA PRO A 41 12.87 30.39 -11.97
C PRO A 41 14.04 29.39 -12.11
N PHE A 42 14.51 28.85 -10.98
CA PHE A 42 15.47 27.76 -10.99
C PHE A 42 14.74 26.44 -11.20
N LEU A 43 15.16 25.66 -12.19
CA LEU A 43 14.71 24.31 -12.45
C LEU A 43 15.89 23.34 -12.33
N PRO A 44 15.78 22.24 -11.56
CA PRO A 44 16.81 21.21 -11.52
C PRO A 44 16.87 20.48 -12.86
N VAL A 45 18.00 19.81 -13.15
CA VAL A 45 18.19 19.07 -14.42
C VAL A 45 17.20 17.93 -14.62
N THR A 46 16.54 17.48 -13.56
CA THR A 46 15.49 16.46 -13.55
C THR A 46 14.09 17.02 -13.88
N ALA A 47 13.92 18.34 -13.92
CA ALA A 47 12.62 18.94 -14.19
C ALA A 47 12.30 19.01 -15.69
N VAL A 48 11.09 18.57 -16.07
CA VAL A 48 10.64 18.57 -17.47
C VAL A 48 9.90 19.88 -17.75
N ASN A 49 10.28 20.59 -18.81
CA ASN A 49 9.54 21.77 -19.28
C ASN A 49 8.23 21.32 -19.96
N THR A 50 7.09 21.65 -19.34
CA THR A 50 5.75 21.26 -19.76
C THR A 50 4.97 22.38 -20.46
N THR A 51 5.56 23.58 -20.60
CA THR A 51 4.89 24.80 -21.12
C THR A 51 4.15 24.56 -22.44
N ALA A 52 4.78 23.87 -23.40
CA ALA A 52 4.16 23.54 -24.68
C ALA A 52 3.01 22.51 -24.53
N ARG A 53 3.17 21.51 -23.66
CA ARG A 53 2.19 20.44 -23.41
C ARG A 53 0.91 21.01 -22.78
N ILE A 54 1.06 21.86 -21.77
CA ILE A 54 -0.07 22.57 -21.13
C ILE A 54 -0.75 23.52 -22.12
N THR A 55 0.02 24.23 -22.96
CA THR A 55 -0.54 25.13 -23.97
C THR A 55 -1.40 24.37 -24.98
N ALA A 56 -0.92 23.22 -25.48
CA ALA A 56 -1.69 22.34 -26.37
C ALA A 56 -2.96 21.79 -25.68
N LEU A 57 -2.88 21.36 -24.42
CA LEU A 57 -4.04 20.91 -23.65
C LEU A 57 -5.07 22.03 -23.44
N ARG A 58 -4.64 23.27 -23.15
CA ARG A 58 -5.52 24.44 -23.01
C ARG A 58 -6.26 24.81 -24.30
N GLN A 59 -5.67 24.54 -25.47
CA GLN A 59 -6.38 24.67 -26.75
C GLN A 59 -7.51 23.63 -26.86
N GLN A 60 -7.32 22.40 -26.36
CA GLN A 60 -8.36 21.37 -26.33
C GLN A 60 -9.48 21.71 -25.32
N LEU A 61 -9.12 22.20 -24.13
CA LEU A 61 -10.07 22.74 -23.14
C LEU A 61 -10.94 23.83 -23.79
N GLN A 62 -10.33 24.79 -24.49
CA GLN A 62 -11.06 25.87 -25.18
C GLN A 62 -11.97 25.34 -26.29
N ALA A 63 -11.50 24.38 -27.11
CA ALA A 63 -12.30 23.78 -28.18
C ALA A 63 -13.54 23.04 -27.67
N GLN A 64 -13.45 22.40 -26.50
CA GLN A 64 -14.59 21.75 -25.82
C GLN A 64 -15.37 22.72 -24.90
N ASN A 65 -14.96 23.99 -24.80
CA ASN A 65 -15.48 24.98 -23.85
C ASN A 65 -15.54 24.42 -22.41
N LEU A 66 -14.41 23.94 -21.93
CA LEU A 66 -14.17 23.44 -20.58
C LEU A 66 -13.34 24.45 -19.77
N SER A 67 -13.65 24.57 -18.50
CA SER A 67 -12.93 25.43 -17.54
C SER A 67 -11.74 24.70 -16.90
N ALA A 68 -11.86 23.38 -16.73
CA ALA A 68 -10.81 22.52 -16.20
C ALA A 68 -10.89 21.08 -16.76
N TYR A 69 -9.80 20.33 -16.61
CA TYR A 69 -9.71 18.91 -16.98
C TYR A 69 -8.92 18.13 -15.92
N ILE A 70 -9.46 16.98 -15.48
CA ILE A 70 -8.87 16.10 -14.47
C ILE A 70 -8.13 14.92 -15.13
N ILE A 71 -6.92 14.64 -14.68
CA ILE A 71 -5.98 13.67 -15.27
C ILE A 71 -5.40 12.78 -14.14
N PRO A 72 -6.05 11.65 -13.83
CA PRO A 72 -5.55 10.67 -12.86
C PRO A 72 -4.42 9.82 -13.46
N ASP A 73 -3.78 9.00 -12.60
CA ASP A 73 -2.71 8.06 -12.97
C ASP A 73 -3.25 6.62 -13.05
N THR A 74 -4.01 6.34 -14.10
CA THR A 74 -4.56 4.99 -14.37
C THR A 74 -4.85 4.82 -15.87
N ASP A 75 -5.30 3.64 -16.26
CA ASP A 75 -5.71 3.30 -17.62
C ASP A 75 -7.23 3.04 -17.71
N ALA A 76 -7.69 2.57 -18.87
CA ALA A 76 -9.10 2.28 -19.13
C ALA A 76 -9.66 1.04 -18.37
N HIS A 77 -8.82 0.36 -17.59
CA HIS A 77 -9.11 -0.92 -16.93
C HIS A 77 -8.90 -0.89 -15.41
N MET A 78 -8.56 0.27 -14.84
CA MET A 78 -8.13 0.43 -13.44
C MET A 78 -6.91 -0.43 -13.11
N SER A 79 -5.98 -0.59 -14.06
CA SER A 79 -4.73 -1.32 -13.85
C SER A 79 -3.84 -0.58 -12.83
N GLU A 80 -3.20 -1.33 -11.95
CA GLU A 80 -2.22 -0.83 -10.99
C GLU A 80 -0.94 -0.35 -11.68
N TYR A 81 -0.36 -1.22 -12.52
CA TYR A 81 0.71 -0.86 -13.44
C TYR A 81 0.09 -0.45 -14.77
N ILE A 82 0.56 0.65 -15.36
CA ILE A 82 0.03 1.18 -16.62
C ILE A 82 1.03 1.06 -17.77
N GLY A 83 0.53 0.94 -19.00
CA GLY A 83 1.37 0.99 -20.19
C GLY A 83 1.96 2.39 -20.42
N ARG A 84 3.11 2.47 -21.11
CA ARG A 84 3.79 3.76 -21.39
C ARG A 84 2.91 4.74 -22.18
N GLN A 85 2.01 4.22 -23.02
CA GLN A 85 1.02 4.99 -23.77
C GLN A 85 -0.13 5.53 -22.90
N ASP A 86 -0.31 5.05 -21.68
CA ASP A 86 -1.36 5.47 -20.75
C ASP A 86 -0.83 6.35 -19.60
N ALA A 87 0.50 6.54 -19.52
CA ALA A 87 1.21 7.42 -18.57
C ALA A 87 1.00 8.94 -18.83
N ARG A 88 -0.26 9.33 -19.06
CA ARG A 88 -0.72 10.67 -19.44
C ARG A 88 -0.38 11.72 -18.39
N ARG A 89 -0.60 11.40 -17.10
CA ARG A 89 -0.23 12.30 -16.00
C ARG A 89 1.28 12.53 -15.96
N ALA A 90 2.09 11.48 -16.12
CA ALA A 90 3.54 11.62 -16.16
C ALA A 90 4.02 12.44 -17.37
N TRP A 91 3.42 12.26 -18.56
CA TRP A 91 3.76 13.07 -19.72
C TRP A 91 3.34 14.54 -19.58
N ILE A 92 2.13 14.85 -19.12
CA ILE A 92 1.65 16.25 -19.02
C ILE A 92 2.37 17.04 -17.91
N THR A 93 2.78 16.37 -16.81
CA THR A 93 3.43 17.01 -15.65
C THR A 93 4.95 16.92 -15.60
N GLY A 94 5.54 15.89 -16.22
CA GLY A 94 6.94 15.48 -15.98
C GLY A 94 7.14 14.60 -14.73
N PHE A 95 6.15 14.48 -13.85
CA PHE A 95 6.24 13.74 -12.59
C PHE A 95 5.92 12.25 -12.75
N THR A 96 6.84 11.39 -12.34
CA THR A 96 6.83 9.93 -12.60
C THR A 96 6.55 9.06 -11.38
N GLY A 97 6.09 9.61 -10.25
CA GLY A 97 5.69 8.80 -9.09
C GLY A 97 4.41 8.01 -9.37
N THR A 98 4.21 6.86 -8.73
CA THR A 98 3.09 5.94 -9.06
C THR A 98 1.75 6.31 -8.42
N ALA A 99 1.65 7.49 -7.79
CA ALA A 99 0.40 8.01 -7.26
C ALA A 99 0.28 9.51 -7.49
N GLY A 100 -0.92 9.95 -7.86
CA GLY A 100 -1.28 11.36 -7.91
C GLY A 100 -2.27 11.70 -9.02
N THR A 101 -2.95 12.83 -8.90
CA THR A 101 -3.92 13.34 -9.89
C THR A 101 -3.55 14.76 -10.27
N ALA A 102 -3.44 15.02 -11.57
CA ALA A 102 -3.20 16.34 -12.13
C ALA A 102 -4.52 17.00 -12.55
N VAL A 103 -4.61 18.32 -12.41
CA VAL A 103 -5.77 19.12 -12.85
C VAL A 103 -5.27 20.37 -13.55
N VAL A 104 -5.79 20.64 -14.75
CA VAL A 104 -5.41 21.80 -15.56
C VAL A 104 -6.62 22.68 -15.79
N THR A 105 -6.50 23.97 -15.47
CA THR A 105 -7.49 25.01 -15.83
C THR A 105 -6.96 25.87 -16.96
N MET A 106 -7.78 26.80 -17.45
CA MET A 106 -7.33 27.81 -18.42
C MET A 106 -6.18 28.70 -17.91
N GLY A 107 -6.03 28.85 -16.59
CA GLY A 107 -5.00 29.72 -15.98
C GLY A 107 -3.90 29.00 -15.19
N LYS A 108 -4.25 27.92 -14.46
CA LYS A 108 -3.35 27.19 -13.56
C LYS A 108 -3.22 25.72 -13.95
N ALA A 109 -2.25 25.03 -13.36
CA ALA A 109 -2.13 23.58 -13.40
C ALA A 109 -1.62 23.11 -12.03
N ALA A 110 -2.19 22.03 -11.50
CA ALA A 110 -1.92 21.58 -10.14
C ALA A 110 -1.84 20.04 -10.08
N LEU A 111 -0.98 19.52 -9.20
CA LEU A 111 -0.79 18.10 -8.92
C LEU A 111 -1.05 17.83 -7.44
N TRP A 112 -1.87 16.83 -7.15
CA TRP A 112 -2.01 16.22 -5.83
C TRP A 112 -1.28 14.89 -5.83
N THR A 113 -0.43 14.66 -4.84
CA THR A 113 0.21 13.36 -4.57
C THR A 113 0.52 13.26 -3.07
N ASP A 114 0.72 12.04 -2.59
CA ASP A 114 1.00 11.76 -1.18
C ASP A 114 2.46 12.00 -0.80
N SER A 115 2.74 11.89 0.51
CA SER A 115 4.03 12.23 1.11
C SER A 115 5.23 11.44 0.60
N ARG A 116 5.03 10.25 0.04
CA ARG A 116 6.10 9.46 -0.61
C ARG A 116 6.73 10.23 -1.78
N TYR A 117 5.94 11.06 -2.46
CA TYR A 117 6.30 11.64 -3.75
C TYR A 117 6.50 13.16 -3.75
N TRP A 118 6.23 13.86 -2.65
CA TRP A 118 6.37 15.33 -2.61
C TRP A 118 7.75 15.83 -3.05
N THR A 119 8.83 15.21 -2.55
CA THR A 119 10.19 15.60 -2.95
C THR A 119 10.42 15.29 -4.44
N GLN A 120 10.01 14.11 -4.92
CA GLN A 120 10.13 13.75 -6.33
C GLN A 120 9.38 14.73 -7.26
N ALA A 121 8.17 15.14 -6.90
CA ALA A 121 7.38 16.09 -7.66
C ALA A 121 8.06 17.49 -7.75
N GLU A 122 8.66 17.99 -6.66
CA GLU A 122 9.45 19.24 -6.69
C GLU A 122 10.77 19.14 -7.50
N ARG A 123 11.27 17.91 -7.72
CA ARG A 123 12.45 17.65 -8.56
C ARG A 123 12.11 17.45 -10.04
N GLN A 124 10.88 17.02 -10.37
CA GLN A 124 10.51 16.58 -11.73
C GLN A 124 9.57 17.53 -12.49
N MET A 125 8.77 18.34 -11.78
CA MET A 125 7.87 19.30 -12.42
C MET A 125 8.56 20.65 -12.67
N ASP A 126 8.19 21.36 -13.73
CA ASP A 126 8.54 22.76 -13.91
C ASP A 126 7.60 23.71 -13.16
N CYS A 127 7.86 25.02 -13.22
CA CYS A 127 7.10 26.04 -12.51
C CYS A 127 5.72 26.36 -13.11
N ASN A 128 5.21 25.55 -14.03
CA ASN A 128 3.82 25.63 -14.47
C ASN A 128 2.85 24.90 -13.49
N TRP A 129 3.37 24.06 -12.58
CA TRP A 129 2.58 23.17 -11.72
C TRP A 129 2.63 23.53 -10.23
N ASP A 130 1.48 23.80 -9.64
CA ASP A 130 1.32 23.89 -8.18
C ASP A 130 1.29 22.49 -7.56
N LEU A 131 2.13 22.23 -6.55
CA LEU A 131 2.15 20.94 -5.83
C LEU A 131 1.32 21.03 -4.56
N HIS A 132 0.18 20.33 -4.53
CA HIS A 132 -0.67 20.22 -3.36
C HIS A 132 -0.25 19.02 -2.52
N LYS A 133 0.30 19.30 -1.33
CA LYS A 133 0.86 18.28 -0.43
C LYS A 133 -0.22 17.70 0.50
N GLU A 134 -1.02 18.55 1.13
CA GLU A 134 -2.13 18.17 2.02
C GLU A 134 -3.15 19.33 2.17
N GLY A 135 -4.27 19.08 2.85
CA GLY A 135 -5.27 20.10 3.23
C GLY A 135 -6.38 20.37 2.19
N ASN A 136 -6.03 20.94 1.04
CA ASN A 136 -7.02 21.32 0.02
C ASN A 136 -7.34 20.14 -0.92
N THR A 137 -8.57 19.63 -0.90
CA THR A 137 -9.04 18.62 -1.85
C THR A 137 -9.16 19.18 -3.27
N ILE A 138 -9.05 18.32 -4.29
CA ILE A 138 -9.24 18.71 -5.69
C ILE A 138 -10.58 19.44 -5.89
N VAL A 139 -11.67 18.97 -5.27
CA VAL A 139 -12.98 19.65 -5.38
C VAL A 139 -12.94 21.03 -4.74
N SER A 140 -12.38 21.20 -3.54
CA SER A 140 -12.27 22.52 -2.91
C SER A 140 -11.46 23.52 -3.76
N TRP A 141 -10.43 23.04 -4.44
CA TRP A 141 -9.65 23.84 -5.38
C TRP A 141 -10.43 24.19 -6.65
N LEU A 142 -11.13 23.22 -7.26
CA LEU A 142 -12.02 23.45 -8.40
C LEU A 142 -13.11 24.49 -8.07
N LEU A 143 -13.68 24.45 -6.86
CA LEU A 143 -14.68 25.41 -6.40
C LEU A 143 -14.11 26.84 -6.23
N ASN A 144 -12.83 26.97 -5.91
CA ASN A 144 -12.16 28.28 -5.77
C ASN A 144 -11.67 28.84 -7.12
N GLU A 145 -11.14 27.99 -8.01
CA GLU A 145 -10.51 28.40 -9.27
C GLU A 145 -11.50 28.57 -10.43
N ILE A 146 -12.66 27.92 -10.37
CA ILE A 146 -13.64 27.90 -11.47
C ILE A 146 -14.87 28.73 -11.05
N PRO A 147 -15.36 29.67 -11.88
CA PRO A 147 -16.58 30.40 -11.59
C PRO A 147 -17.84 29.52 -11.71
N ALA A 148 -18.97 30.01 -11.18
CA ALA A 148 -20.29 29.45 -11.46
C ALA A 148 -20.57 29.42 -12.99
N GLY A 149 -21.32 28.42 -13.44
CA GLY A 149 -21.49 28.04 -14.84
C GLY A 149 -20.31 27.26 -15.45
N GLY A 150 -19.22 27.06 -14.70
CA GLY A 150 -18.00 26.39 -15.20
C GLY A 150 -18.15 24.88 -15.42
N ARG A 151 -17.35 24.35 -16.36
CA ARG A 151 -17.42 22.94 -16.78
C ARG A 151 -16.09 22.22 -16.55
N VAL A 152 -16.11 21.14 -15.78
CA VAL A 152 -14.95 20.31 -15.43
C VAL A 152 -15.00 19.05 -16.26
N GLY A 153 -14.09 18.89 -17.22
CA GLY A 153 -14.00 17.69 -18.03
C GLY A 153 -13.19 16.58 -17.36
N PHE A 154 -13.50 15.34 -17.70
CA PHE A 154 -12.69 14.16 -17.37
C PHE A 154 -12.82 13.11 -18.47
N ASP A 155 -11.83 12.24 -18.60
CA ASP A 155 -11.97 11.01 -19.38
C ASP A 155 -12.72 9.96 -18.54
N PRO A 156 -13.91 9.52 -18.96
CA PRO A 156 -14.72 8.58 -18.19
C PRO A 156 -14.11 7.18 -18.14
N PHE A 157 -13.20 6.81 -19.05
CA PHE A 157 -12.47 5.55 -18.94
C PHE A 157 -11.40 5.57 -17.85
N LEU A 158 -10.94 6.75 -17.41
CA LEU A 158 -9.91 6.88 -16.37
C LEU A 158 -10.48 7.12 -14.98
N PHE A 159 -11.81 7.02 -14.80
CA PHE A 159 -12.50 7.23 -13.53
C PHE A 159 -13.18 5.94 -13.08
N SER A 160 -12.92 5.51 -11.83
CA SER A 160 -13.78 4.51 -11.20
C SER A 160 -15.17 5.09 -10.91
N ILE A 161 -16.17 4.23 -10.81
CA ILE A 161 -17.56 4.64 -10.49
C ILE A 161 -17.60 5.47 -9.19
N ASP A 162 -16.85 5.07 -8.17
CA ASP A 162 -16.84 5.77 -6.88
C ASP A 162 -16.04 7.07 -6.89
N SER A 163 -14.98 7.15 -7.71
CA SER A 163 -14.29 8.42 -7.98
C SER A 163 -15.24 9.42 -8.61
N TRP A 164 -15.96 9.01 -9.67
CA TRP A 164 -16.96 9.84 -10.31
C TRP A 164 -18.07 10.27 -9.33
N LYS A 165 -18.66 9.35 -8.56
CA LYS A 165 -19.67 9.67 -7.54
C LYS A 165 -19.16 10.71 -6.52
N SER A 166 -17.90 10.59 -6.09
CA SER A 166 -17.27 11.52 -5.14
C SER A 166 -17.13 12.94 -5.72
N TYR A 167 -16.64 13.05 -6.97
CA TYR A 167 -16.54 14.35 -7.65
C TYR A 167 -17.91 14.96 -7.97
N ASP A 168 -18.86 14.16 -8.48
CA ASP A 168 -20.20 14.63 -8.82
C ASP A 168 -20.94 15.15 -7.57
N SER A 169 -21.03 14.33 -6.53
CA SER A 169 -21.73 14.67 -5.28
C SER A 169 -21.17 15.92 -4.62
N ALA A 170 -19.84 16.12 -4.67
CA ALA A 170 -19.20 17.29 -4.08
C ALA A 170 -19.26 18.56 -4.95
N LEU A 171 -19.64 18.44 -6.24
CA LEU A 171 -19.92 19.56 -7.14
C LEU A 171 -21.42 19.91 -7.23
N GLN A 172 -22.32 19.04 -6.78
CA GLN A 172 -23.77 19.29 -6.74
C GLN A 172 -24.09 20.57 -5.96
N GLY A 173 -25.06 21.34 -6.47
CA GLY A 173 -25.47 22.64 -5.89
C GLY A 173 -24.47 23.80 -6.10
N SER A 174 -23.28 23.55 -6.64
CA SER A 174 -22.24 24.57 -6.84
C SER A 174 -22.33 25.37 -8.15
N ASP A 175 -23.36 25.12 -8.96
CA ASP A 175 -23.52 25.63 -10.34
C ASP A 175 -22.31 25.33 -11.25
N ARG A 176 -21.64 24.18 -11.04
CA ARG A 176 -20.56 23.67 -11.91
C ARG A 176 -20.92 22.28 -12.39
N GLN A 177 -20.51 21.95 -13.62
CA GLN A 177 -20.88 20.69 -14.28
C GLN A 177 -19.67 19.78 -14.46
N LEU A 178 -19.78 18.53 -14.02
CA LEU A 178 -18.81 17.47 -14.29
C LEU A 178 -19.15 16.81 -15.64
N MET A 179 -18.26 16.92 -16.62
CA MET A 179 -18.49 16.56 -18.02
C MET A 179 -17.67 15.33 -18.43
N SER A 180 -18.37 14.25 -18.79
CA SER A 180 -17.78 13.05 -19.38
C SER A 180 -17.31 13.34 -20.81
N ILE A 181 -16.00 13.17 -21.08
CA ILE A 181 -15.37 13.41 -22.39
C ILE A 181 -14.62 12.14 -22.83
N PRO A 182 -15.26 11.20 -23.57
CA PRO A 182 -14.64 9.92 -23.99
C PRO A 182 -13.39 10.03 -24.88
N VAL A 183 -13.10 11.20 -25.44
CA VAL A 183 -11.86 11.45 -26.21
C VAL A 183 -10.86 12.13 -25.28
N ASN A 184 -9.80 11.41 -24.90
CA ASN A 184 -8.81 11.94 -23.96
C ASN A 184 -8.09 13.18 -24.51
N LEU A 185 -8.18 14.30 -23.78
CA LEU A 185 -7.60 15.57 -24.25
C LEU A 185 -6.07 15.63 -24.14
N VAL A 186 -5.47 14.79 -23.28
CA VAL A 186 -4.01 14.64 -23.21
C VAL A 186 -3.51 13.89 -24.43
N ASP A 187 -4.22 12.84 -24.88
CA ASP A 187 -3.84 12.09 -26.09
C ASP A 187 -3.83 13.00 -27.34
N LEU A 188 -4.77 13.95 -27.44
CA LEU A 188 -4.80 14.97 -28.49
C LEU A 188 -3.65 15.97 -28.39
N ALA A 189 -3.24 16.35 -27.18
CA ALA A 189 -2.10 17.25 -26.95
C ALA A 189 -0.75 16.56 -27.16
N TRP A 190 -0.67 15.25 -26.89
CA TRP A 190 0.52 14.40 -27.05
C TRP A 190 0.75 14.01 -28.51
N GLY A 191 -0.33 13.80 -29.27
CA GLY A 191 -0.29 13.61 -30.72
C GLY A 191 0.63 12.45 -31.14
N SER A 192 1.53 12.69 -32.09
CA SER A 192 2.44 11.68 -32.63
C SER A 192 3.62 11.30 -31.71
N GLU A 193 3.85 12.03 -30.62
CA GLU A 193 4.86 11.65 -29.62
C GLU A 193 4.34 10.57 -28.63
N ARG A 194 3.05 10.25 -28.68
CA ARG A 194 2.46 9.22 -27.81
C ARG A 194 3.01 7.83 -28.20
N PRO A 195 3.52 7.04 -27.23
CA PRO A 195 3.97 5.68 -27.50
C PRO A 195 2.86 4.84 -28.18
N PRO A 196 3.20 3.97 -29.15
CA PRO A 196 2.22 3.12 -29.79
C PRO A 196 1.64 2.10 -28.81
N VAL A 197 0.39 1.70 -29.03
CA VAL A 197 -0.25 0.60 -28.29
C VAL A 197 0.57 -0.69 -28.48
N PRO A 198 0.78 -1.51 -27.43
CA PRO A 198 1.47 -2.78 -27.52
C PRO A 198 0.91 -3.70 -28.63
N SER A 199 1.84 -4.27 -29.40
CA SER A 199 1.55 -5.11 -30.57
C SER A 199 1.96 -6.58 -30.39
N GLN A 200 2.29 -7.00 -29.16
CA GLN A 200 2.76 -8.36 -28.88
C GLN A 200 1.68 -9.40 -29.20
N PRO A 201 2.01 -10.61 -29.67
CA PRO A 201 1.02 -11.64 -29.95
C PRO A 201 0.16 -11.97 -28.71
N ILE A 202 -1.14 -12.15 -28.91
CA ILE A 202 -2.03 -12.74 -27.90
C ILE A 202 -2.05 -14.24 -28.17
N TYR A 203 -1.71 -15.04 -27.16
CA TYR A 203 -1.51 -16.48 -27.29
C TYR A 203 -2.26 -17.27 -26.20
N ALA A 204 -2.63 -18.51 -26.52
CA ALA A 204 -3.25 -19.43 -25.58
C ALA A 204 -2.19 -20.17 -24.75
N LEU A 205 -2.47 -20.35 -23.45
CA LEU A 205 -1.65 -21.17 -22.56
C LEU A 205 -1.73 -22.65 -22.94
N GLN A 206 -0.59 -23.34 -22.82
CA GLN A 206 -0.50 -24.78 -23.05
C GLN A 206 -1.28 -25.55 -21.97
N GLU A 207 -1.85 -26.70 -22.35
CA GLU A 207 -2.67 -27.55 -21.47
C GLU A 207 -1.97 -27.95 -20.15
N ALA A 208 -0.64 -28.03 -20.14
CA ALA A 208 0.15 -28.29 -18.94
C ALA A 208 -0.07 -27.25 -17.82
N PHE A 209 -0.34 -25.99 -18.20
CA PHE A 209 -0.34 -24.84 -17.30
C PHE A 209 -1.73 -24.32 -16.91
N ILE A 210 -2.79 -24.78 -17.60
CA ILE A 210 -4.17 -24.39 -17.28
C ILE A 210 -4.79 -25.34 -16.25
N GLY A 211 -5.48 -24.80 -15.24
CA GLY A 211 -6.22 -25.64 -14.29
C GLY A 211 -7.48 -26.27 -14.88
N SER A 212 -8.22 -25.49 -15.67
CA SER A 212 -9.43 -25.87 -16.41
C SER A 212 -9.43 -25.23 -17.80
N THR A 213 -10.21 -25.80 -18.71
CA THR A 213 -10.42 -25.24 -20.05
C THR A 213 -11.24 -23.95 -19.99
N TRP A 214 -11.11 -23.08 -21.00
CA TRP A 214 -11.89 -21.84 -21.03
C TRP A 214 -13.39 -22.12 -21.19
N GLN A 215 -13.74 -23.23 -21.85
CA GLN A 215 -15.12 -23.66 -22.04
C GLN A 215 -15.78 -24.03 -20.70
N GLU A 216 -15.06 -24.73 -19.82
CA GLU A 216 -15.53 -25.05 -18.47
C GLU A 216 -15.72 -23.77 -17.63
N LYS A 217 -14.76 -22.84 -17.70
CA LYS A 217 -14.85 -21.53 -17.02
C LYS A 217 -16.08 -20.73 -17.50
N VAL A 218 -16.29 -20.61 -18.81
CA VAL A 218 -17.47 -19.93 -19.38
C VAL A 218 -18.78 -20.63 -19.01
N ALA A 219 -18.79 -21.96 -18.95
CA ALA A 219 -19.98 -22.72 -18.53
C ALA A 219 -20.33 -22.49 -17.06
N ASP A 220 -19.32 -22.42 -16.18
CA ASP A 220 -19.50 -22.10 -14.76
C ASP A 220 -20.02 -20.66 -14.56
N ILE A 221 -19.41 -19.65 -15.19
CA ILE A 221 -19.87 -18.25 -15.05
C ILE A 221 -21.31 -18.09 -15.57
N ARG A 222 -21.68 -18.78 -16.66
CA ARG A 222 -23.08 -18.83 -17.13
C ARG A 222 -24.01 -19.57 -16.17
N ASN A 223 -23.52 -20.54 -15.40
CA ASN A 223 -24.31 -21.16 -14.34
C ASN A 223 -24.52 -20.17 -13.19
N GLN A 224 -23.47 -19.44 -12.77
CA GLN A 224 -23.57 -18.38 -11.77
C GLN A 224 -24.57 -17.28 -12.19
N MET A 225 -24.58 -16.87 -13.46
CA MET A 225 -25.58 -15.92 -13.99
C MET A 225 -27.03 -16.39 -13.78
N ARG A 226 -27.30 -17.70 -13.97
CA ARG A 226 -28.64 -18.28 -13.83
C ARG A 226 -29.06 -18.52 -12.39
N THR A 227 -28.12 -18.79 -11.49
CA THR A 227 -28.40 -19.00 -10.06
C THR A 227 -28.39 -17.71 -9.26
N HIS A 228 -27.82 -16.63 -9.78
CA HIS A 228 -27.81 -15.32 -9.16
C HIS A 228 -29.23 -14.74 -8.99
N SER A 229 -29.54 -14.20 -7.81
CA SER A 229 -30.90 -13.78 -7.41
C SER A 229 -31.58 -12.77 -8.33
N LYS A 230 -30.80 -11.88 -8.97
CA LYS A 230 -31.31 -10.87 -9.93
C LYS A 230 -31.46 -11.41 -11.38
N ALA A 231 -30.99 -12.63 -11.66
CA ALA A 231 -30.96 -13.27 -12.98
C ALA A 231 -30.39 -12.38 -14.12
N PRO A 232 -29.10 -11.99 -14.06
CA PRO A 232 -28.42 -11.26 -15.13
C PRO A 232 -28.36 -12.05 -16.45
N THR A 233 -28.58 -11.38 -17.58
CA THR A 233 -28.52 -11.96 -18.93
C THR A 233 -27.13 -11.81 -19.57
N ALA A 234 -26.28 -10.97 -18.98
CA ALA A 234 -24.89 -10.76 -19.37
C ALA A 234 -23.97 -10.51 -18.17
N VAL A 235 -22.69 -10.80 -18.34
CA VAL A 235 -21.58 -10.30 -17.51
C VAL A 235 -20.67 -9.47 -18.42
N LEU A 236 -20.33 -8.27 -17.97
CA LEU A 236 -19.36 -7.38 -18.62
C LEU A 236 -18.08 -7.36 -17.78
N LEU A 237 -16.97 -7.79 -18.39
CA LEU A 237 -15.64 -7.81 -17.78
C LEU A 237 -14.81 -6.65 -18.32
N SER A 238 -14.27 -5.85 -17.40
CA SER A 238 -13.36 -4.73 -17.69
C SER A 238 -11.94 -4.95 -17.17
N ALA A 239 -11.72 -5.80 -16.17
CA ALA A 239 -10.36 -6.11 -15.73
C ALA A 239 -9.67 -7.07 -16.72
N LEU A 240 -8.40 -6.80 -17.01
CA LEU A 240 -7.64 -7.49 -18.05
C LEU A 240 -7.27 -8.93 -17.66
N ASP A 241 -7.00 -9.13 -16.37
CA ASP A 241 -6.70 -10.43 -15.77
C ASP A 241 -7.91 -11.37 -15.76
N GLU A 242 -9.14 -10.84 -15.61
CA GLU A 242 -10.38 -11.61 -15.76
C GLU A 242 -10.53 -12.17 -17.18
N THR A 243 -10.36 -11.33 -18.20
CA THR A 243 -10.46 -11.75 -19.61
C THR A 243 -9.33 -12.74 -19.97
N ALA A 244 -8.10 -12.47 -19.51
CA ALA A 244 -6.97 -13.38 -19.67
C ALA A 244 -7.18 -14.73 -18.96
N TRP A 245 -7.73 -14.75 -17.74
CA TRP A 245 -8.04 -15.97 -17.00
C TRP A 245 -9.19 -16.75 -17.63
N LEU A 246 -10.27 -16.07 -18.03
CA LEU A 246 -11.47 -16.71 -18.58
C LEU A 246 -11.15 -17.51 -19.84
N PHE A 247 -10.36 -16.92 -20.76
CA PHE A 247 -9.99 -17.54 -22.03
C PHE A 247 -8.66 -18.31 -21.99
N ASN A 248 -7.96 -18.37 -20.86
CA ASN A 248 -6.58 -18.90 -20.76
C ASN A 248 -5.62 -18.27 -21.79
N LEU A 249 -5.81 -16.97 -22.09
CA LEU A 249 -4.98 -16.20 -23.01
C LEU A 249 -3.98 -15.34 -22.24
N ARG A 250 -2.83 -15.02 -22.84
CA ARG A 250 -1.79 -14.15 -22.27
C ARG A 250 -1.17 -13.26 -23.35
N SER A 251 -0.53 -12.18 -22.91
CA SER A 251 0.39 -11.34 -23.70
C SER A 251 1.33 -10.60 -22.72
N SER A 252 1.83 -9.42 -23.07
CA SER A 252 2.66 -8.59 -22.18
C SER A 252 2.49 -7.09 -22.48
N ASP A 253 1.24 -6.61 -22.44
CA ASP A 253 0.90 -5.23 -22.79
C ASP A 253 1.24 -4.22 -21.70
N ILE A 254 1.24 -4.68 -20.45
CA ILE A 254 1.54 -3.89 -19.27
C ILE A 254 2.80 -4.50 -18.63
N PRO A 255 3.77 -3.67 -18.18
CA PRO A 255 4.96 -4.17 -17.50
C PRO A 255 4.62 -5.16 -16.39
N TYR A 256 5.40 -6.23 -16.30
CA TYR A 256 5.30 -7.30 -15.28
C TYR A 256 3.99 -8.13 -15.28
N ASN A 257 3.02 -7.78 -16.14
CA ASN A 257 1.66 -8.27 -16.07
C ASN A 257 1.27 -8.99 -17.38
N PRO A 258 1.09 -10.33 -17.36
CA PRO A 258 1.05 -11.15 -18.58
C PRO A 258 -0.31 -11.14 -19.31
N PHE A 259 -1.02 -10.01 -19.32
CA PHE A 259 -2.32 -9.83 -19.97
C PHE A 259 -2.29 -8.79 -21.10
N PHE A 260 -3.45 -8.53 -21.71
CA PHE A 260 -3.62 -7.72 -22.91
C PHE A 260 -4.86 -6.84 -22.85
N TYR A 261 -4.80 -5.64 -23.44
CA TYR A 261 -5.92 -4.70 -23.48
C TYR A 261 -7.15 -5.34 -24.12
N SER A 262 -8.19 -5.53 -23.31
CA SER A 262 -9.40 -6.24 -23.74
C SER A 262 -10.62 -5.98 -22.84
N TYR A 263 -11.81 -6.17 -23.41
CA TYR A 263 -13.06 -6.28 -22.66
C TYR A 263 -13.81 -7.53 -23.10
N THR A 264 -14.67 -8.07 -22.23
CA THR A 264 -15.53 -9.21 -22.58
C THR A 264 -16.98 -8.93 -22.24
N LEU A 265 -17.89 -9.10 -23.22
CA LEU A 265 -19.32 -9.18 -22.97
C LEU A 265 -19.77 -10.64 -23.13
N LEU A 266 -19.94 -11.33 -22.01
CA LEU A 266 -20.41 -12.71 -21.94
C LEU A 266 -21.93 -12.72 -21.74
N THR A 267 -22.66 -13.43 -22.60
CA THR A 267 -24.11 -13.65 -22.47
C THR A 267 -24.41 -15.14 -22.47
N ASP A 268 -25.64 -15.57 -22.17
CA ASP A 268 -26.04 -16.98 -22.30
C ASP A 268 -25.82 -17.57 -23.71
N THR A 269 -25.97 -16.74 -24.76
CA THR A 269 -26.05 -17.19 -26.16
C THR A 269 -24.92 -16.72 -27.07
N SER A 270 -24.06 -15.82 -26.60
CA SER A 270 -22.92 -15.27 -27.35
C SER A 270 -21.77 -14.85 -26.43
N ILE A 271 -20.56 -14.79 -26.98
CA ILE A 271 -19.35 -14.32 -26.31
C ILE A 271 -18.72 -13.27 -27.23
N ARG A 272 -18.54 -12.04 -26.75
CA ARG A 272 -17.84 -10.99 -27.49
C ARG A 272 -16.57 -10.60 -26.76
N LEU A 273 -15.44 -10.69 -27.46
CA LEU A 273 -14.13 -10.29 -26.99
C LEU A 273 -13.71 -9.04 -27.78
N PHE A 274 -13.53 -7.92 -27.09
CA PHE A 274 -13.09 -6.66 -27.67
C PHE A 274 -11.58 -6.57 -27.53
N ALA A 275 -10.83 -6.73 -28.63
CA ALA A 275 -9.38 -6.71 -28.64
C ALA A 275 -8.85 -6.44 -30.06
N ASN A 276 -7.59 -6.03 -30.21
CA ASN A 276 -7.02 -5.83 -31.55
C ASN A 276 -6.86 -7.18 -32.28
N SER A 277 -7.69 -7.41 -33.29
CA SER A 277 -7.78 -8.67 -34.02
C SER A 277 -6.51 -9.06 -34.78
N SER A 278 -5.67 -8.09 -35.16
CA SER A 278 -4.39 -8.38 -35.84
C SER A 278 -3.36 -9.09 -34.96
N ARG A 279 -3.57 -9.12 -33.64
CA ARG A 279 -2.65 -9.71 -32.65
C ARG A 279 -2.93 -11.19 -32.36
N PHE A 280 -4.00 -11.76 -32.91
CA PHE A 280 -4.38 -13.16 -32.75
C PHE A 280 -3.82 -14.00 -33.90
N SER A 281 -3.00 -14.99 -33.59
CA SER A 281 -2.51 -15.93 -34.60
C SER A 281 -3.65 -16.84 -35.11
N PRO A 282 -3.53 -17.44 -36.32
CA PRO A 282 -4.50 -18.43 -36.81
C PRO A 282 -4.74 -19.58 -35.84
N GLU A 283 -3.70 -20.02 -35.12
CA GLU A 283 -3.77 -21.07 -34.10
C GLU A 283 -4.55 -20.60 -32.86
N THR A 284 -4.44 -19.32 -32.49
CA THR A 284 -5.18 -18.75 -31.34
C THR A 284 -6.64 -18.50 -31.70
N LEU A 285 -6.92 -18.04 -32.92
CA LEU A 285 -8.29 -17.98 -33.46
C LEU A 285 -8.91 -19.38 -33.56
N GLN A 286 -8.13 -20.39 -33.96
CA GLN A 286 -8.54 -21.79 -33.93
C GLN A 286 -8.73 -22.31 -32.51
N TYR A 287 -7.91 -21.92 -31.52
CA TYR A 287 -8.11 -22.30 -30.12
C TYR A 287 -9.46 -21.82 -29.58
N LEU A 288 -9.85 -20.58 -29.91
CA LEU A 288 -11.13 -20.00 -29.50
C LEU A 288 -12.34 -20.58 -30.26
N ASN A 289 -12.18 -21.07 -31.50
CA ASN A 289 -13.32 -21.44 -32.36
C ASN A 289 -13.30 -22.86 -32.95
N SER A 290 -12.29 -23.70 -32.69
CA SER A 290 -12.08 -25.02 -33.31
C SER A 290 -13.22 -26.03 -33.11
N SER A 291 -13.93 -25.92 -31.99
CA SER A 291 -15.05 -26.79 -31.61
C SER A 291 -16.31 -25.98 -31.29
N CYS A 292 -16.44 -24.78 -31.86
CA CYS A 292 -17.47 -23.84 -31.44
C CYS A 292 -18.87 -24.29 -31.88
N THR A 293 -19.79 -24.34 -30.92
CA THR A 293 -21.20 -24.62 -31.12
C THR A 293 -21.99 -23.45 -30.57
N GLY A 294 -22.74 -22.75 -31.42
CA GLY A 294 -23.61 -21.61 -31.07
C GLY A 294 -23.08 -20.69 -29.95
N PRO A 295 -23.55 -20.86 -28.69
CA PRO A 295 -23.13 -20.05 -27.54
C PRO A 295 -21.64 -20.13 -27.19
N MET A 296 -20.87 -21.08 -27.72
CA MET A 296 -19.44 -21.24 -27.48
C MET A 296 -18.55 -20.70 -28.61
N CYS A 297 -19.08 -19.91 -29.53
CA CYS A 297 -18.28 -19.21 -30.55
C CYS A 297 -17.88 -17.83 -30.05
N VAL A 298 -16.57 -17.53 -30.07
CA VAL A 298 -16.03 -16.22 -29.64
C VAL A 298 -16.03 -15.26 -30.82
N GLN A 299 -16.79 -14.19 -30.68
CA GLN A 299 -16.87 -13.08 -31.64
C GLN A 299 -15.82 -12.05 -31.27
N LEU A 300 -14.83 -11.86 -32.15
CA LEU A 300 -13.76 -10.89 -31.96
C LEU A 300 -14.17 -9.55 -32.58
N GLU A 301 -14.24 -8.51 -31.76
CA GLU A 301 -14.58 -7.14 -32.16
C GLU A 301 -13.44 -6.18 -31.83
N ASP A 302 -13.41 -5.00 -32.49
CA ASP A 302 -12.36 -4.01 -32.21
C ASP A 302 -12.47 -3.48 -30.77
N TYR A 303 -11.31 -3.28 -30.13
CA TYR A 303 -11.22 -2.80 -28.75
C TYR A 303 -12.05 -1.53 -28.50
N ASN A 304 -12.03 -0.58 -29.44
CA ASN A 304 -12.70 0.72 -29.27
C ASN A 304 -14.22 0.64 -29.45
N GLN A 305 -14.75 -0.47 -29.99
CA GLN A 305 -16.20 -0.65 -30.20
C GLN A 305 -16.95 -1.04 -28.91
N VAL A 306 -16.25 -1.36 -27.81
CA VAL A 306 -16.87 -1.84 -26.56
C VAL A 306 -18.01 -0.95 -26.08
N ARG A 307 -17.82 0.38 -26.01
CA ARG A 307 -18.81 1.32 -25.45
C ARG A 307 -20.08 1.37 -26.29
N ASP A 308 -19.94 1.52 -27.60
CA ASP A 308 -21.08 1.54 -28.53
C ASP A 308 -21.83 0.20 -28.55
N ARG A 309 -21.11 -0.93 -28.39
CA ARG A 309 -21.70 -2.27 -28.37
C ARG A 309 -22.39 -2.60 -27.06
N VAL A 310 -21.84 -2.18 -25.92
CA VAL A 310 -22.50 -2.26 -24.62
C VAL A 310 -23.75 -1.36 -24.62
N GLN A 311 -23.66 -0.12 -25.12
CA GLN A 311 -24.80 0.79 -25.24
C GLN A 311 -25.90 0.20 -26.13
N ALA A 312 -25.55 -0.36 -27.30
CA ALA A 312 -26.51 -0.99 -28.20
C ALA A 312 -27.14 -2.27 -27.59
N TYR A 313 -26.35 -3.07 -26.85
CA TYR A 313 -26.88 -4.24 -26.13
C TYR A 313 -27.84 -3.83 -25.01
N ALA A 314 -27.52 -2.76 -24.27
CA ALA A 314 -28.32 -2.19 -23.20
C ALA A 314 -29.66 -1.57 -23.67
N GLN A 315 -29.90 -1.44 -24.98
CA GLN A 315 -31.23 -1.08 -25.52
C GLN A 315 -32.24 -2.22 -25.43
N GLY A 316 -31.78 -3.48 -25.45
CA GLY A 316 -32.65 -4.67 -25.33
C GLY A 316 -33.24 -4.86 -23.93
N ASP A 317 -34.11 -5.86 -23.79
CA ASP A 317 -34.55 -6.36 -22.47
C ASP A 317 -33.45 -7.26 -21.89
N VAL A 318 -32.56 -6.65 -21.11
CA VAL A 318 -31.30 -7.25 -20.64
C VAL A 318 -30.97 -6.77 -19.23
N LYS A 319 -30.20 -7.58 -18.51
CA LYS A 319 -29.58 -7.24 -17.22
C LYS A 319 -28.09 -7.52 -17.30
N ILE A 320 -27.27 -6.50 -17.06
CA ILE A 320 -25.81 -6.56 -17.22
C ILE A 320 -25.17 -6.59 -15.83
N TRP A 321 -24.50 -7.69 -15.51
CA TRP A 321 -23.71 -7.85 -14.30
C TRP A 321 -22.34 -7.22 -14.47
N ILE A 322 -21.96 -6.35 -13.54
CA ILE A 322 -20.65 -5.69 -13.48
C ILE A 322 -20.02 -5.85 -12.09
N GLY A 323 -18.69 -5.89 -12.04
CA GLY A 323 -17.92 -5.65 -10.82
C GLY A 323 -17.57 -4.17 -10.71
N THR A 324 -18.10 -3.46 -9.71
CA THR A 324 -17.96 -1.99 -9.61
C THR A 324 -16.52 -1.54 -9.36
N SER A 325 -15.67 -2.36 -8.75
CA SER A 325 -14.27 -1.99 -8.41
C SER A 325 -13.37 -1.74 -9.64
N TYR A 326 -13.66 -2.41 -10.76
CA TYR A 326 -12.87 -2.33 -12.01
C TYR A 326 -13.65 -1.79 -13.20
N THR A 327 -14.96 -1.59 -13.06
CA THR A 327 -15.77 -1.01 -14.13
C THR A 327 -15.57 0.49 -14.13
N THR A 328 -15.06 1.01 -15.25
CA THR A 328 -14.80 2.45 -15.41
C THR A 328 -16.09 3.18 -15.77
N TYR A 329 -16.16 4.46 -15.43
CA TYR A 329 -17.38 5.25 -15.62
C TYR A 329 -17.82 5.30 -17.10
N GLY A 330 -16.88 5.21 -18.06
CA GLY A 330 -17.16 5.20 -19.49
C GLY A 330 -17.95 4.01 -20.02
N LEU A 331 -17.95 2.88 -19.29
CA LEU A 331 -18.84 1.74 -19.54
C LEU A 331 -20.08 1.77 -18.65
N TYR A 332 -19.96 2.26 -17.42
CA TYR A 332 -21.07 2.41 -16.49
C TYR A 332 -22.14 3.38 -17.00
N GLU A 333 -21.75 4.55 -17.49
CA GLU A 333 -22.64 5.65 -17.88
C GLU A 333 -23.59 5.30 -19.05
N VAL A 334 -23.22 4.31 -19.87
CA VAL A 334 -24.02 3.89 -21.05
C VAL A 334 -25.01 2.78 -20.75
N ILE A 335 -25.01 2.23 -19.52
CA ILE A 335 -25.95 1.20 -19.08
C ILE A 335 -27.04 1.86 -18.21
N PRO A 336 -28.33 1.76 -18.55
CA PRO A 336 -29.41 2.28 -17.71
C PRO A 336 -29.41 1.64 -16.32
N LYS A 337 -29.66 2.44 -15.27
CA LYS A 337 -29.56 2.00 -13.86
C LYS A 337 -30.46 0.79 -13.55
N GLU A 338 -31.64 0.75 -14.14
CA GLU A 338 -32.60 -0.34 -14.00
C GLU A 338 -32.16 -1.67 -14.65
N LYS A 339 -31.11 -1.64 -15.48
CA LYS A 339 -30.51 -2.82 -16.14
C LYS A 339 -29.19 -3.26 -15.51
N LEU A 340 -28.67 -2.50 -14.54
CA LEU A 340 -27.45 -2.85 -13.83
C LEU A 340 -27.69 -3.91 -12.76
N VAL A 341 -26.85 -4.93 -12.76
CA VAL A 341 -26.65 -5.85 -11.64
C VAL A 341 -25.26 -5.56 -11.10
N GLU A 342 -25.20 -4.79 -10.02
CA GLU A 342 -23.96 -4.38 -9.37
C GLU A 342 -23.59 -5.35 -8.23
N ASP A 343 -22.33 -5.79 -8.24
CA ASP A 343 -21.60 -6.31 -7.07
C ASP A 343 -20.21 -5.64 -7.03
N THR A 344 -19.52 -5.69 -5.89
CA THR A 344 -18.17 -5.12 -5.75
C THR A 344 -17.17 -5.71 -6.74
N TYR A 345 -17.28 -7.01 -7.02
CA TYR A 345 -16.41 -7.79 -7.89
C TYR A 345 -17.24 -8.67 -8.82
N SER A 346 -16.78 -8.91 -10.04
CA SER A 346 -17.47 -9.80 -10.99
C SER A 346 -17.35 -11.28 -10.55
N PRO A 347 -18.23 -12.18 -11.05
CA PRO A 347 -18.13 -13.61 -10.80
C PRO A 347 -16.78 -14.20 -11.27
N VAL A 348 -16.14 -13.62 -12.29
CA VAL A 348 -14.82 -14.09 -12.77
C VAL A 348 -13.73 -13.75 -11.76
N MET A 349 -13.68 -12.50 -11.28
CA MET A 349 -12.76 -12.05 -10.22
C MET A 349 -12.85 -12.93 -8.96
N VAL A 350 -14.07 -13.23 -8.50
CA VAL A 350 -14.28 -14.06 -7.31
C VAL A 350 -13.91 -15.52 -7.57
N THR A 351 -14.23 -16.07 -8.75
CA THR A 351 -13.90 -17.47 -9.09
C THR A 351 -12.40 -17.68 -9.23
N LYS A 352 -11.67 -16.80 -9.92
CA LYS A 352 -10.22 -16.96 -10.15
C LYS A 352 -9.38 -16.83 -8.87
N ALA A 353 -9.88 -16.08 -7.88
CA ALA A 353 -9.24 -15.90 -6.59
C ALA A 353 -9.01 -17.23 -5.84
N VAL A 354 -9.90 -18.21 -6.05
CA VAL A 354 -9.84 -19.56 -5.47
C VAL A 354 -9.20 -20.54 -6.47
N LYS A 355 -7.93 -20.86 -6.25
CA LYS A 355 -7.14 -21.66 -7.20
C LYS A 355 -7.55 -23.13 -7.10
N ASN A 356 -7.79 -23.78 -8.24
CA ASN A 356 -8.07 -25.23 -8.24
C ASN A 356 -6.83 -26.07 -7.90
N SER A 357 -6.99 -27.37 -7.67
CA SER A 357 -5.91 -28.24 -7.22
C SER A 357 -4.70 -28.32 -8.17
N LYS A 358 -4.92 -28.13 -9.48
CA LYS A 358 -3.83 -28.07 -10.47
C LYS A 358 -3.10 -26.73 -10.40
N GLU A 359 -3.83 -25.61 -10.34
CA GLU A 359 -3.24 -24.28 -10.15
C GLU A 359 -2.46 -24.17 -8.83
N GLN A 360 -2.97 -24.75 -7.73
CA GLN A 360 -2.26 -24.85 -6.46
C GLN A 360 -0.95 -25.64 -6.58
N ALA A 361 -0.94 -26.76 -7.32
CA ALA A 361 0.25 -27.57 -7.52
C ALA A 361 1.30 -26.87 -8.41
N LEU A 362 0.85 -26.13 -9.43
CA LEU A 362 1.69 -25.32 -10.32
C LEU A 362 2.35 -24.18 -9.51
N LEU A 363 1.57 -23.34 -8.83
CA LEU A 363 2.09 -22.25 -7.99
C LEU A 363 3.10 -22.73 -6.94
N LYS A 364 2.82 -23.84 -6.25
CA LYS A 364 3.77 -24.43 -5.29
C LYS A 364 5.07 -24.89 -5.96
N ALA A 365 5.01 -25.46 -7.16
CA ALA A 365 6.21 -25.87 -7.89
C ALA A 365 7.03 -24.68 -8.39
N THR A 366 6.37 -23.55 -8.70
CA THR A 366 6.99 -22.30 -9.12
C THR A 366 7.75 -21.62 -7.98
N HIS A 367 7.14 -21.50 -6.79
CA HIS A 367 7.82 -20.97 -5.60
C HIS A 367 9.04 -21.81 -5.18
N VAL A 368 9.05 -23.12 -5.47
CA VAL A 368 10.23 -23.98 -5.26
C VAL A 368 11.39 -23.61 -6.20
N ARG A 369 11.12 -23.19 -7.45
CA ARG A 369 12.14 -22.75 -8.41
C ARG A 369 12.64 -21.34 -8.10
N ASP A 370 11.72 -20.42 -7.84
CA ASP A 370 12.06 -19.05 -7.46
C ASP A 370 12.95 -19.01 -6.21
N ALA A 371 12.62 -19.82 -5.19
CA ALA A 371 13.45 -19.97 -4.00
C ALA A 371 14.88 -20.48 -4.31
N VAL A 372 15.09 -21.25 -5.39
CA VAL A 372 16.46 -21.63 -5.82
C VAL A 372 17.20 -20.42 -6.37
N ALA A 373 16.58 -19.60 -7.22
CA ALA A 373 17.16 -18.37 -7.75
C ALA A 373 17.50 -17.38 -6.61
N VAL A 374 16.56 -17.11 -5.69
CA VAL A 374 16.77 -16.19 -4.56
C VAL A 374 17.81 -16.72 -3.56
N ILE A 375 17.84 -18.02 -3.26
CA ILE A 375 18.90 -18.58 -2.40
C ILE A 375 20.28 -18.49 -3.08
N ARG A 376 20.38 -18.73 -4.39
CA ARG A 376 21.63 -18.53 -5.15
C ARG A 376 22.08 -17.08 -5.12
N TYR A 377 21.14 -16.14 -5.20
CA TYR A 377 21.37 -14.71 -5.11
C TYR A 377 21.91 -14.30 -3.74
N LEU A 378 21.24 -14.67 -2.63
CA LEU A 378 21.69 -14.35 -1.27
C LEU A 378 23.09 -14.93 -0.97
N VAL A 379 23.37 -16.15 -1.43
CA VAL A 379 24.71 -16.80 -1.32
C VAL A 379 25.78 -16.15 -2.21
N TRP A 380 25.38 -15.41 -3.24
CA TRP A 380 26.28 -14.57 -4.03
C TRP A 380 26.54 -13.23 -3.34
N LEU A 381 25.51 -12.57 -2.79
CA LEU A 381 25.68 -11.34 -2.01
C LEU A 381 26.60 -11.54 -0.80
N GLU A 382 26.40 -12.61 -0.02
CA GLU A 382 27.23 -12.97 1.14
C GLU A 382 28.74 -13.03 0.80
N LYS A 383 29.10 -13.31 -0.45
CA LYS A 383 30.49 -13.36 -0.92
C LYS A 383 30.99 -12.05 -1.51
N ASN A 384 30.13 -11.25 -2.13
CA ASN A 384 30.54 -10.11 -2.96
C ASN A 384 30.30 -8.74 -2.29
N VAL A 385 29.31 -8.61 -1.40
CA VAL A 385 29.10 -7.37 -0.63
C VAL A 385 30.36 -7.01 0.20
N PRO A 386 31.02 -7.95 0.91
CA PRO A 386 32.28 -7.65 1.61
C PRO A 386 33.46 -7.24 0.69
N GLN A 387 33.33 -7.38 -0.63
CA GLN A 387 34.33 -6.94 -1.60
C GLN A 387 34.05 -5.52 -2.14
N GLY A 388 32.89 -4.91 -1.83
CA GLY A 388 32.51 -3.57 -2.30
C GLY A 388 32.17 -3.49 -3.80
N THR A 389 31.86 -4.63 -4.42
CA THR A 389 31.63 -4.80 -5.87
C THR A 389 30.16 -4.87 -6.28
N VAL A 390 29.22 -4.66 -5.34
CA VAL A 390 27.77 -4.74 -5.58
C VAL A 390 27.10 -3.46 -5.12
N ASP A 391 26.14 -3.00 -5.91
CA ASP A 391 25.23 -1.91 -5.64
C ASP A 391 23.78 -2.37 -5.82
N GLU A 392 22.83 -1.52 -5.42
CA GLU A 392 21.40 -1.83 -5.44
C GLU A 392 20.92 -2.24 -6.85
N PHE A 393 21.39 -1.53 -7.88
CA PHE A 393 21.00 -1.76 -9.27
C PHE A 393 21.56 -3.08 -9.82
N SER A 394 22.87 -3.29 -9.73
CA SER A 394 23.50 -4.57 -10.14
C SER A 394 23.02 -5.76 -9.30
N GLY A 395 22.59 -5.50 -8.06
CA GLY A 395 21.87 -6.45 -7.22
C GLY A 395 20.53 -6.87 -7.81
N ALA A 396 19.71 -5.92 -8.27
CA ALA A 396 18.41 -6.19 -8.90
C ALA A 396 18.57 -6.96 -10.22
N GLU A 397 19.47 -6.50 -11.11
CA GLU A 397 19.77 -7.20 -12.37
C GLU A 397 20.23 -8.66 -12.15
N PHE A 398 21.03 -8.90 -11.11
CA PHE A 398 21.58 -10.24 -10.87
C PHE A 398 20.54 -11.24 -10.32
N VAL A 399 19.54 -10.81 -9.54
CA VAL A 399 18.46 -11.72 -9.12
C VAL A 399 17.54 -12.05 -10.30
N GLU A 400 17.21 -11.08 -11.17
CA GLU A 400 16.43 -11.34 -12.39
C GLU A 400 17.16 -12.29 -13.34
N LYS A 401 18.47 -12.07 -13.55
CA LYS A 401 19.32 -12.99 -14.32
C LYS A 401 19.26 -14.43 -13.79
N LEU A 402 19.31 -14.62 -12.47
CA LEU A 402 19.22 -15.94 -11.85
C LEU A 402 17.84 -16.57 -12.03
N ARG A 403 16.75 -15.78 -12.00
CA ARG A 403 15.39 -16.26 -12.35
C ARG A 403 15.30 -16.65 -13.83
N GLY A 404 15.96 -15.92 -14.72
CA GLY A 404 16.07 -16.22 -16.15
C GLY A 404 16.79 -17.53 -16.50
N GLU A 405 17.48 -18.16 -15.54
CA GLU A 405 18.03 -19.51 -15.70
C GLU A 405 17.06 -20.62 -15.31
N GLU A 406 15.94 -20.30 -14.64
CA GLU A 406 14.94 -21.27 -14.18
C GLU A 406 13.88 -21.57 -15.26
N ASN A 407 13.31 -22.77 -15.24
CA ASN A 407 12.32 -23.19 -16.22
C ASN A 407 11.04 -22.34 -16.14
N PHE A 408 10.48 -22.04 -17.30
CA PHE A 408 9.21 -21.33 -17.52
C PHE A 408 9.19 -19.84 -17.15
N PHE A 409 10.32 -19.24 -16.79
CA PHE A 409 10.42 -17.81 -16.50
C PHE A 409 9.99 -16.95 -17.71
N SER A 410 9.30 -15.83 -17.41
CA SER A 410 8.66 -14.95 -18.38
C SER A 410 8.81 -13.46 -18.02
N GLY A 411 9.81 -13.10 -17.22
CA GLY A 411 10.07 -11.73 -16.72
C GLY A 411 9.73 -11.57 -15.23
N SER A 412 10.19 -10.47 -14.61
CA SER A 412 9.82 -10.11 -13.23
C SER A 412 8.31 -9.87 -13.06
N SER A 413 7.76 -10.11 -11.86
CA SER A 413 6.32 -9.89 -11.54
C SER A 413 6.00 -8.48 -11.02
N PHE A 414 7.04 -7.70 -10.71
CA PHE A 414 7.04 -6.25 -10.46
C PHE A 414 8.48 -5.72 -10.60
N GLU A 415 8.68 -4.42 -10.42
CA GLU A 415 10.03 -3.82 -10.40
C GLU A 415 10.77 -4.22 -9.11
N THR A 416 11.98 -4.77 -9.21
CA THR A 416 12.70 -5.28 -8.03
C THR A 416 13.16 -4.16 -7.11
N ILE A 417 12.67 -4.20 -5.87
CA ILE A 417 13.09 -3.36 -4.76
C ILE A 417 14.38 -3.97 -4.20
N SER A 418 15.49 -3.27 -4.37
CA SER A 418 16.82 -3.67 -3.91
C SER A 418 17.41 -2.46 -3.19
N ALA A 419 17.45 -2.50 -1.85
CA ALA A 419 17.57 -1.30 -1.03
C ALA A 419 18.55 -1.47 0.14
N SER A 420 19.54 -0.58 0.25
CA SER A 420 20.58 -0.57 1.29
C SER A 420 20.41 0.61 2.25
N GLY A 421 20.39 0.32 3.55
CA GLY A 421 20.30 1.32 4.62
C GLY A 421 19.06 2.19 4.46
N LEU A 422 19.27 3.51 4.39
CA LEU A 422 18.18 4.51 4.34
C LEU A 422 17.19 4.32 3.19
N ASN A 423 17.61 3.71 2.07
CA ASN A 423 16.71 3.41 0.95
C ASN A 423 15.70 2.33 1.32
N ALA A 424 16.04 1.38 2.20
CA ALA A 424 15.12 0.33 2.64
C ALA A 424 13.97 0.86 3.50
N ALA A 425 14.10 2.06 4.09
CA ALA A 425 13.01 2.74 4.80
C ALA A 425 11.88 3.21 3.84
N LEU A 426 12.16 3.30 2.54
CA LEU A 426 11.18 3.66 1.53
C LEU A 426 10.53 2.38 0.99
N ALA A 427 9.30 2.08 1.46
CA ALA A 427 8.63 0.81 1.18
C ALA A 427 8.53 0.43 -0.32
N HIS A 428 8.44 1.43 -1.22
CA HIS A 428 8.33 1.30 -2.67
C HIS A 428 9.56 1.87 -3.43
N TYR A 429 10.78 1.65 -2.92
CA TYR A 429 12.01 2.11 -3.59
C TYR A 429 12.53 1.11 -4.65
N SER A 430 12.69 1.59 -5.88
CA SER A 430 13.41 0.89 -6.95
C SER A 430 14.71 1.63 -7.28
N PRO A 431 15.87 0.94 -7.37
CA PRO A 431 17.11 1.55 -7.84
C PRO A 431 17.12 1.73 -9.37
N SER A 432 17.85 2.72 -9.86
CA SER A 432 18.10 2.95 -11.29
C SER A 432 19.60 3.07 -11.59
N GLU A 433 19.96 3.06 -12.88
CA GLU A 433 21.35 3.28 -13.31
C GLU A 433 21.88 4.65 -12.83
N GLU A 434 21.00 5.66 -12.76
CA GLU A 434 21.33 7.01 -12.28
C GLU A 434 21.25 7.16 -10.75
N VAL A 435 20.42 6.36 -10.07
CA VAL A 435 20.14 6.48 -8.63
C VAL A 435 20.21 5.11 -7.95
N HIS A 436 21.39 4.81 -7.39
CA HIS A 436 21.66 3.62 -6.59
C HIS A 436 22.73 3.88 -5.52
N ARG A 437 22.74 3.06 -4.47
CA ARG A 437 23.78 2.98 -3.43
C ARG A 437 24.60 1.70 -3.59
N LYS A 438 25.85 1.73 -3.15
CA LYS A 438 26.63 0.50 -2.92
C LYS A 438 26.10 -0.24 -1.69
N LEU A 439 26.02 -1.58 -1.78
CA LEU A 439 25.69 -2.41 -0.62
C LEU A 439 26.87 -2.39 0.37
N SER A 440 26.54 -2.38 1.66
CA SER A 440 27.51 -2.40 2.76
C SER A 440 27.33 -3.64 3.63
N THR A 441 28.39 -4.05 4.34
CA THR A 441 28.25 -5.03 5.43
C THR A 441 27.60 -4.43 6.67
N ASP A 442 27.67 -3.11 6.82
CA ASP A 442 27.31 -2.39 8.05
C ASP A 442 25.92 -1.74 7.97
N GLU A 443 25.18 -2.02 6.90
CA GLU A 443 23.79 -1.60 6.69
C GLU A 443 22.87 -2.84 6.58
N MET A 444 21.59 -2.68 6.89
CA MET A 444 20.57 -3.62 6.45
C MET A 444 20.38 -3.53 4.94
N TYR A 445 20.16 -4.68 4.30
CA TYR A 445 19.76 -4.77 2.91
C TYR A 445 18.40 -5.47 2.81
N LEU A 446 17.45 -4.83 2.12
CA LEU A 446 16.12 -5.35 1.82
C LEU A 446 16.06 -5.66 0.32
N LEU A 447 15.80 -6.92 0.00
CA LEU A 447 15.41 -7.36 -1.35
C LEU A 447 13.94 -7.74 -1.31
N ASP A 448 13.13 -7.08 -2.13
CA ASP A 448 11.80 -7.53 -2.49
C ASP A 448 11.68 -7.68 -4.01
N SER A 449 11.29 -8.87 -4.45
CA SER A 449 11.34 -9.23 -5.87
C SER A 449 10.57 -10.52 -6.17
N GLY A 450 9.88 -10.55 -7.30
CA GLY A 450 9.18 -11.73 -7.78
C GLY A 450 9.37 -12.01 -9.28
N GLY A 451 8.82 -13.12 -9.74
CA GLY A 451 8.90 -13.59 -11.13
C GLY A 451 7.55 -14.06 -11.67
N GLN A 452 7.32 -13.78 -12.95
CA GLN A 452 6.29 -14.43 -13.75
C GLN A 452 6.86 -15.72 -14.35
N TYR A 453 6.14 -16.82 -14.18
CA TYR A 453 6.42 -18.10 -14.78
C TYR A 453 5.15 -18.61 -15.46
N TRP A 454 5.26 -19.43 -16.51
CA TRP A 454 4.06 -19.93 -17.21
C TRP A 454 3.15 -20.77 -16.31
N ASP A 455 3.68 -21.24 -15.18
CA ASP A 455 2.99 -22.01 -14.14
C ASP A 455 2.92 -21.31 -12.76
N GLY A 456 3.06 -19.98 -12.71
CA GLY A 456 2.79 -19.24 -11.48
C GLY A 456 3.38 -17.84 -11.45
N THR A 457 2.86 -17.02 -10.55
CA THR A 457 3.46 -15.73 -10.16
C THR A 457 4.07 -15.91 -8.77
N THR A 458 5.23 -15.30 -8.52
CA THR A 458 5.90 -15.30 -7.22
C THR A 458 6.04 -13.90 -6.67
N ASP A 459 6.10 -13.82 -5.35
CA ASP A 459 6.42 -12.62 -4.59
C ASP A 459 7.21 -13.00 -3.33
N ILE A 460 8.27 -12.25 -3.00
CA ILE A 460 9.12 -12.54 -1.83
C ILE A 460 10.10 -11.42 -1.43
N THR A 461 9.81 -10.81 -0.29
CA THR A 461 10.74 -9.97 0.45
C THR A 461 11.63 -10.71 1.46
N ARG A 462 12.93 -10.39 1.49
CA ARG A 462 13.88 -10.73 2.56
C ARG A 462 14.77 -9.53 2.94
N THR A 463 14.86 -9.29 4.24
CA THR A 463 15.84 -8.35 4.83
C THR A 463 17.00 -9.12 5.49
N VAL A 464 18.25 -8.69 5.25
CA VAL A 464 19.50 -9.34 5.68
C VAL A 464 20.54 -8.32 6.19
N HIS A 465 21.56 -8.78 6.92
CA HIS A 465 22.67 -7.95 7.41
C HIS A 465 23.97 -8.77 7.58
N TRP A 466 25.05 -8.41 6.88
CA TRP A 466 26.29 -9.20 6.85
C TRP A 466 27.31 -8.89 7.96
N GLY A 467 27.26 -7.69 8.54
CA GLY A 467 28.11 -7.24 9.65
C GLY A 467 27.46 -7.41 11.03
N THR A 468 27.64 -6.42 11.91
CA THR A 468 27.04 -6.43 13.27
C THR A 468 25.83 -5.47 13.35
N PRO A 469 24.58 -5.98 13.28
CA PRO A 469 23.40 -5.14 13.40
C PRO A 469 23.20 -4.63 14.83
N SER A 470 22.58 -3.46 14.97
CA SER A 470 22.29 -2.82 16.25
C SER A 470 21.23 -3.58 17.07
N ALA A 471 21.14 -3.30 18.38
CA ALA A 471 20.12 -3.90 19.24
C ALA A 471 18.69 -3.59 18.74
N PHE A 472 18.44 -2.34 18.34
CA PHE A 472 17.14 -1.91 17.82
C PHE A 472 16.81 -2.56 16.47
N GLN A 473 17.79 -2.69 15.57
CA GLN A 473 17.65 -3.42 14.32
C GLN A 473 17.23 -4.88 14.54
N LYS A 474 17.83 -5.56 15.54
CA LYS A 474 17.44 -6.93 15.91
C LYS A 474 16.04 -7.01 16.51
N GLU A 475 15.72 -6.09 17.43
CA GLU A 475 14.40 -6.05 18.05
C GLU A 475 13.29 -5.84 16.99
N ALA A 476 13.44 -4.82 16.15
CA ALA A 476 12.48 -4.53 15.09
C ALA A 476 12.32 -5.71 14.12
N TYR A 477 13.42 -6.31 13.65
CA TYR A 477 13.36 -7.48 12.77
C TYR A 477 12.67 -8.67 13.42
N THR A 478 12.95 -8.91 14.69
CA THR A 478 12.36 -10.02 15.43
C THR A 478 10.86 -9.81 15.64
N ARG A 479 10.41 -8.58 15.90
CA ARG A 479 8.97 -8.26 16.02
C ARG A 479 8.23 -8.39 14.69
N VAL A 480 8.83 -7.98 13.58
CA VAL A 480 8.29 -8.24 12.23
C VAL A 480 8.19 -9.74 11.96
N LEU A 481 9.23 -10.51 12.30
CA LEU A 481 9.24 -11.98 12.15
C LEU A 481 8.18 -12.66 13.03
N MET A 482 7.99 -12.21 14.27
CA MET A 482 6.93 -12.71 15.16
C MET A 482 5.55 -12.50 14.52
N GLY A 483 5.28 -11.31 13.98
CA GLY A 483 4.03 -11.02 13.27
C GLY A 483 3.77 -11.92 12.06
N ASN A 484 4.80 -12.14 11.23
CA ASN A 484 4.72 -13.05 10.07
C ASN A 484 4.40 -14.48 10.52
N ILE A 485 5.07 -14.98 11.57
CA ILE A 485 4.88 -16.32 12.12
C ILE A 485 3.50 -16.46 12.79
N ASP A 486 3.08 -15.48 13.60
CA ASP A 486 1.81 -15.52 14.33
C ASP A 486 0.61 -15.55 13.39
N LEU A 487 0.60 -14.71 12.35
CA LEU A 487 -0.44 -14.74 11.33
C LEU A 487 -0.38 -16.04 10.51
N SER A 488 0.81 -16.48 10.07
CA SER A 488 0.96 -17.73 9.30
C SER A 488 0.51 -18.99 10.05
N ARG A 489 0.52 -18.97 11.39
CA ARG A 489 0.08 -20.08 12.24
C ARG A 489 -1.36 -19.98 12.70
N LEU A 490 -2.03 -18.87 12.40
CA LEU A 490 -3.37 -18.61 12.92
C LEU A 490 -4.38 -19.65 12.41
N ILE A 491 -5.20 -20.13 13.34
CA ILE A 491 -6.38 -20.96 13.03
C ILE A 491 -7.60 -20.08 13.26
N PHE A 492 -8.41 -19.87 12.22
CA PHE A 492 -9.53 -18.93 12.23
C PHE A 492 -10.79 -19.56 11.61
N PRO A 493 -12.01 -19.14 11.98
CA PRO A 493 -13.24 -19.65 11.36
C PRO A 493 -13.27 -19.40 9.86
N ALA A 494 -13.86 -20.31 9.08
CA ALA A 494 -14.14 -20.04 7.67
C ALA A 494 -15.02 -18.79 7.50
N SER A 495 -14.89 -18.11 6.36
CA SER A 495 -15.56 -16.83 6.06
C SER A 495 -15.10 -15.64 6.92
N THR A 496 -13.94 -15.72 7.58
CA THR A 496 -13.30 -14.56 8.23
C THR A 496 -12.62 -13.67 7.17
N SER A 497 -12.82 -12.35 7.22
CA SER A 497 -12.06 -11.39 6.38
C SER A 497 -10.61 -11.29 6.84
N GLY A 498 -9.67 -11.14 5.90
CA GLY A 498 -8.26 -10.88 6.21
C GLY A 498 -8.09 -9.69 7.15
N ARG A 499 -8.90 -8.64 7.00
CA ARG A 499 -8.89 -7.45 7.87
C ARG A 499 -9.09 -7.75 9.35
N VAL A 500 -9.84 -8.81 9.69
CA VAL A 500 -10.07 -9.23 11.10
C VAL A 500 -8.82 -9.87 11.71
N VAL A 501 -8.05 -10.61 10.90
CA VAL A 501 -6.85 -11.33 11.35
C VAL A 501 -5.56 -10.52 11.19
N GLU A 502 -5.62 -9.36 10.53
CA GLU A 502 -4.48 -8.49 10.28
C GLU A 502 -3.72 -8.09 11.57
N ALA A 503 -4.45 -7.87 12.67
CA ALA A 503 -3.87 -7.46 13.95
C ALA A 503 -2.83 -8.45 14.51
N PHE A 504 -2.88 -9.74 14.13
CA PHE A 504 -1.90 -10.74 14.55
C PHE A 504 -0.50 -10.46 13.98
N ALA A 505 -0.40 -9.91 12.77
CA ALA A 505 0.88 -9.50 12.19
C ALA A 505 1.42 -8.19 12.78
N ARG A 506 0.53 -7.32 13.28
CA ARG A 506 0.89 -6.01 13.84
C ARG A 506 1.22 -6.04 15.33
N LYS A 507 0.63 -6.98 16.08
CA LYS A 507 0.67 -7.01 17.55
C LYS A 507 2.09 -6.86 18.13
N ALA A 508 3.06 -7.62 17.63
CA ALA A 508 4.42 -7.61 18.19
C ALA A 508 5.13 -6.26 18.04
N LEU A 509 4.74 -5.43 17.07
CA LEU A 509 5.21 -4.06 16.89
C LEU A 509 4.40 -3.09 17.75
N TRP A 510 3.07 -3.23 17.79
CA TRP A 510 2.17 -2.41 18.61
C TRP A 510 2.48 -2.50 20.11
N ASP A 511 2.90 -3.67 20.60
CA ASP A 511 3.32 -3.89 21.99
C ASP A 511 4.50 -3.00 22.44
N VAL A 512 5.21 -2.34 21.50
CA VAL A 512 6.26 -1.33 21.75
C VAL A 512 6.04 -0.01 20.99
N GLY A 513 4.82 0.25 20.50
CA GLY A 513 4.48 1.50 19.82
C GLY A 513 5.03 1.65 18.39
N LEU A 514 5.51 0.56 17.76
CA LEU A 514 5.94 0.55 16.36
C LEU A 514 4.79 0.10 15.44
N ASN A 515 4.82 0.47 14.16
CA ASN A 515 3.81 0.09 13.16
C ASN A 515 4.38 0.16 11.72
N TYR A 516 3.62 -0.31 10.72
CA TYR A 516 3.92 -0.14 9.29
C TYR A 516 2.74 0.43 8.50
N GLY A 517 3.04 1.26 7.49
CA GLY A 517 2.07 2.07 6.74
C GLY A 517 1.42 1.44 5.52
N HIS A 518 1.58 0.13 5.31
CA HIS A 518 0.94 -0.63 4.21
C HIS A 518 0.08 -1.77 4.75
N GLY A 519 -0.68 -2.44 3.87
CA GLY A 519 -1.44 -3.65 4.21
C GLY A 519 -0.52 -4.82 4.55
N THR A 520 -1.08 -5.86 5.19
CA THR A 520 -0.31 -7.05 5.62
C THR A 520 -0.14 -8.11 4.52
N GLY A 521 -0.76 -7.90 3.36
CA GLY A 521 -0.67 -8.78 2.20
C GLY A 521 -1.83 -8.64 1.23
N HIS A 522 -1.70 -9.35 0.12
CA HIS A 522 -2.59 -9.34 -1.04
C HIS A 522 -2.66 -10.74 -1.66
N GLY A 523 -3.68 -11.01 -2.49
CA GLY A 523 -3.72 -12.24 -3.25
C GLY A 523 -2.57 -12.38 -4.24
N ILE A 524 -2.21 -13.61 -4.59
CA ILE A 524 -1.24 -13.93 -5.65
C ILE A 524 -1.94 -14.65 -6.81
N GLY A 525 -1.77 -14.14 -8.03
CA GLY A 525 -2.32 -14.73 -9.25
C GLY A 525 -1.53 -15.94 -9.77
N ASN A 526 -2.14 -16.72 -10.68
CA ASN A 526 -1.46 -17.82 -11.37
C ASN A 526 -1.05 -17.40 -12.79
N PHE A 527 0.19 -16.91 -12.93
CA PHE A 527 0.69 -16.25 -14.14
C PHE A 527 -0.25 -15.10 -14.55
N LEU A 528 -0.52 -14.19 -13.61
CA LEU A 528 -1.42 -13.02 -13.70
C LEU A 528 -0.83 -11.89 -12.84
N CYS A 529 -1.66 -11.00 -12.29
CA CYS A 529 -1.24 -9.98 -11.33
C CYS A 529 -0.46 -10.60 -10.15
N VAL A 530 0.60 -9.92 -9.71
CA VAL A 530 1.22 -10.22 -8.41
C VAL A 530 0.29 -9.79 -7.27
N HIS A 531 -0.31 -8.61 -7.37
CA HIS A 531 -1.39 -8.14 -6.50
C HIS A 531 -2.77 -8.58 -7.04
N GLU A 532 -3.17 -9.82 -6.80
CA GLU A 532 -4.46 -10.35 -7.25
C GLU A 532 -5.60 -10.08 -6.26
N TRP A 533 -6.48 -9.15 -6.65
CA TRP A 533 -7.76 -8.94 -5.98
C TRP A 533 -8.75 -10.10 -6.24
N PRO A 534 -9.70 -10.34 -5.33
CA PRO A 534 -10.06 -9.53 -4.17
C PRO A 534 -9.56 -10.10 -2.83
N VAL A 535 -8.51 -10.93 -2.85
CA VAL A 535 -7.89 -11.51 -1.64
C VAL A 535 -6.92 -10.50 -1.01
N GLY A 536 -6.89 -10.42 0.32
CA GLY A 536 -6.00 -9.53 1.06
C GLY A 536 -6.52 -9.19 2.45
N PHE A 537 -5.88 -8.22 3.10
CA PHE A 537 -6.15 -7.84 4.50
C PHE A 537 -6.80 -6.45 4.66
N GLN A 538 -7.21 -5.80 3.58
CA GLN A 538 -7.86 -4.48 3.58
C GLN A 538 -9.39 -4.59 3.71
N SER A 539 -10.07 -3.50 4.06
CA SER A 539 -11.53 -3.47 4.30
C SER A 539 -12.38 -3.82 3.06
N SER A 540 -11.84 -3.64 1.85
CA SER A 540 -12.49 -3.99 0.58
C SER A 540 -12.31 -5.46 0.18
N ASN A 541 -11.41 -6.21 0.82
CA ASN A 541 -11.16 -7.60 0.48
C ASN A 541 -12.29 -8.53 0.93
N ILE A 542 -12.52 -9.58 0.13
CA ILE A 542 -13.51 -10.62 0.48
C ILE A 542 -13.02 -11.53 1.61
N ALA A 543 -13.93 -12.30 2.18
CA ALA A 543 -13.61 -13.30 3.19
C ALA A 543 -12.65 -14.37 2.66
N MET A 544 -11.70 -14.79 3.50
CA MET A 544 -10.71 -15.81 3.16
C MET A 544 -11.38 -17.17 2.96
N ALA A 545 -11.04 -17.85 1.86
CA ALA A 545 -11.56 -19.15 1.48
C ALA A 545 -10.42 -20.13 1.12
N LYS A 546 -10.66 -21.42 1.39
CA LYS A 546 -9.76 -22.52 1.02
C LYS A 546 -9.40 -22.46 -0.47
N GLY A 547 -8.11 -22.49 -0.80
CA GLY A 547 -7.62 -22.42 -2.18
C GLY A 547 -7.16 -21.02 -2.62
N MET A 548 -7.38 -19.97 -1.82
CA MET A 548 -6.78 -18.66 -2.05
C MET A 548 -5.27 -18.69 -1.71
N PHE A 549 -4.46 -18.03 -2.52
CA PHE A 549 -3.07 -17.68 -2.19
C PHE A 549 -3.01 -16.21 -1.78
N THR A 550 -2.22 -15.90 -0.75
CA THR A 550 -1.95 -14.53 -0.27
C THR A 550 -0.49 -14.39 0.13
N SER A 551 0.10 -13.20 -0.03
CA SER A 551 1.31 -12.80 0.71
C SER A 551 0.97 -12.57 2.19
N ILE A 552 1.98 -12.68 3.05
CA ILE A 552 2.00 -12.27 4.46
C ILE A 552 3.30 -11.51 4.66
N GLU A 553 3.24 -10.18 4.64
CA GLU A 553 4.37 -9.26 4.44
C GLU A 553 4.48 -8.13 5.50
N PRO A 554 4.42 -8.41 6.81
CA PRO A 554 4.65 -7.35 7.81
C PRO A 554 6.02 -6.71 7.62
N GLY A 555 6.12 -5.43 8.02
CA GLY A 555 7.34 -4.66 7.93
C GLY A 555 7.50 -3.64 9.07
N TYR A 556 8.59 -2.89 9.01
CA TYR A 556 8.86 -1.72 9.84
C TYR A 556 9.90 -0.85 9.14
N TYR A 557 9.70 0.47 9.15
CA TYR A 557 10.53 1.42 8.42
C TYR A 557 10.93 2.55 9.37
N GLN A 558 12.24 2.75 9.53
CA GLN A 558 12.82 3.81 10.34
C GLN A 558 13.40 4.87 9.40
N ASP A 559 12.69 5.98 9.27
CA ASP A 559 12.98 7.06 8.32
C ASP A 559 14.45 7.50 8.35
N GLY A 560 15.12 7.40 7.21
CA GLY A 560 16.51 7.81 7.03
C GLY A 560 17.57 6.85 7.57
N GLU A 561 17.19 5.70 8.16
CA GLU A 561 18.14 4.71 8.70
C GLU A 561 18.06 3.34 8.01
N PHE A 562 16.91 2.66 8.11
CA PHE A 562 16.72 1.30 7.60
C PHE A 562 15.24 0.95 7.45
N GLY A 563 14.95 -0.11 6.69
CA GLY A 563 13.63 -0.73 6.69
C GLY A 563 13.73 -2.25 6.64
N ILE A 564 12.66 -2.88 7.07
CA ILE A 564 12.52 -4.32 7.22
C ILE A 564 11.17 -4.70 6.64
N ARG A 565 11.14 -5.73 5.79
CA ARG A 565 9.93 -6.48 5.45
C ARG A 565 10.30 -7.96 5.40
N ILE A 566 9.37 -8.81 5.84
CA ILE A 566 9.52 -10.27 5.84
C ILE A 566 8.24 -10.84 5.27
N GLU A 567 8.36 -11.33 4.04
CA GLU A 567 7.21 -11.76 3.26
C GLU A 567 7.26 -13.24 2.92
N ASP A 568 6.14 -13.92 3.09
CA ASP A 568 5.97 -15.26 2.58
C ASP A 568 4.59 -15.41 1.92
N VAL A 569 4.55 -16.05 0.75
CA VAL A 569 3.31 -16.46 0.10
C VAL A 569 2.79 -17.73 0.77
N ALA A 570 1.50 -17.74 1.09
CA ALA A 570 0.82 -18.85 1.74
C ALA A 570 -0.52 -19.20 1.06
N LEU A 571 -0.87 -20.48 1.11
CA LEU A 571 -2.14 -21.04 0.65
C LEU A 571 -3.11 -21.16 1.83
N VAL A 572 -4.34 -20.66 1.70
CA VAL A 572 -5.41 -20.89 2.67
C VAL A 572 -5.89 -22.33 2.57
N VAL A 573 -5.78 -23.08 3.68
CA VAL A 573 -6.14 -24.50 3.80
C VAL A 573 -7.09 -24.74 4.98
N GLU A 574 -7.74 -25.91 5.02
CA GLU A 574 -8.54 -26.33 6.18
C GLU A 574 -7.65 -26.66 7.38
N ALA A 575 -8.01 -26.14 8.55
CA ALA A 575 -7.34 -26.44 9.81
C ALA A 575 -8.00 -27.62 10.53
N GLN A 576 -7.19 -28.56 11.00
CA GLN A 576 -7.66 -29.63 11.89
C GLN A 576 -7.76 -29.09 13.32
N THR A 577 -8.96 -29.11 13.89
CA THR A 577 -9.23 -28.60 15.24
C THR A 577 -9.80 -29.70 16.15
N LYS A 578 -9.73 -29.48 17.48
CA LYS A 578 -10.15 -30.49 18.49
C LYS A 578 -11.66 -30.74 18.50
N TYR A 579 -12.46 -29.76 18.07
CA TYR A 579 -13.92 -29.77 18.12
C TYR A 579 -14.50 -29.55 16.72
N PRO A 580 -15.71 -30.04 16.40
CA PRO A 580 -16.30 -29.87 15.08
C PRO A 580 -16.46 -28.39 14.68
N GLY A 581 -16.10 -28.07 13.43
CA GLY A 581 -16.29 -26.75 12.83
C GLY A 581 -15.41 -26.56 11.60
N THR A 582 -15.81 -25.67 10.68
CA THR A 582 -15.00 -25.34 9.50
C THR A 582 -14.03 -24.22 9.87
N TYR A 583 -12.77 -24.58 10.10
CA TYR A 583 -11.67 -23.65 10.37
C TYR A 583 -10.67 -23.67 9.23
N LEU A 584 -9.99 -22.55 9.03
CA LEU A 584 -8.94 -22.33 8.05
C LEU A 584 -7.63 -21.96 8.74
N THR A 585 -6.53 -22.14 8.03
CA THR A 585 -5.17 -21.71 8.41
C THR A 585 -4.32 -21.53 7.15
N PHE A 586 -3.06 -21.15 7.29
CA PHE A 586 -2.16 -20.89 6.17
C PHE A 586 -1.09 -22.00 6.03
N GLU A 587 -0.91 -22.50 4.81
CA GLU A 587 0.22 -23.33 4.42
C GLU A 587 1.25 -22.45 3.69
N VAL A 588 2.35 -22.09 4.37
CA VAL A 588 3.42 -21.27 3.78
C VAL A 588 4.08 -22.02 2.62
N VAL A 589 4.13 -21.36 1.45
CA VAL A 589 4.63 -21.88 0.17
C VAL A 589 6.02 -21.33 -0.17
N SER A 590 6.36 -20.13 0.30
CA SER A 590 7.71 -19.56 0.20
C SER A 590 8.76 -20.38 0.96
N LEU A 591 9.98 -20.48 0.41
CA LEU A 591 11.01 -21.43 0.86
C LEU A 591 12.41 -20.82 1.02
N VAL A 592 12.52 -19.49 1.12
CA VAL A 592 13.80 -18.79 1.33
C VAL A 592 14.08 -18.59 2.82
N PRO A 593 15.32 -18.79 3.32
CA PRO A 593 15.64 -18.60 4.74
C PRO A 593 15.46 -17.16 5.22
N TYR A 594 15.17 -16.98 6.51
CA TYR A 594 15.32 -15.71 7.23
C TYR A 594 16.78 -15.52 7.69
N ASP A 595 17.20 -14.28 7.91
CA ASP A 595 18.54 -13.98 8.42
C ASP A 595 18.62 -14.20 9.93
N ARG A 596 19.47 -15.14 10.34
CA ARG A 596 19.69 -15.48 11.75
C ARG A 596 20.48 -14.42 12.51
N ASN A 597 21.24 -13.56 11.82
CA ASN A 597 22.02 -12.50 12.46
C ASN A 597 21.10 -11.44 13.08
N LEU A 598 19.96 -11.18 12.43
CA LEU A 598 18.95 -10.21 12.82
C LEU A 598 17.95 -10.70 13.87
N ILE A 599 17.93 -11.99 14.22
CA ILE A 599 16.97 -12.55 15.19
C ILE A 599 17.52 -12.45 16.62
N ASP A 600 16.81 -11.72 17.48
CA ASP A 600 16.96 -11.82 18.94
C ASP A 600 16.10 -12.98 19.47
N VAL A 601 16.76 -14.11 19.71
CA VAL A 601 16.11 -15.32 20.22
C VAL A 601 15.49 -15.13 21.61
N SER A 602 15.86 -14.10 22.37
CA SER A 602 15.28 -13.83 23.69
C SER A 602 13.85 -13.27 23.64
N LEU A 603 13.44 -12.67 22.52
CA LEU A 603 12.08 -12.16 22.31
C LEU A 603 11.10 -13.25 21.80
N LEU A 604 11.63 -14.39 21.31
CA LEU A 604 10.81 -15.44 20.71
C LEU A 604 10.16 -16.32 21.77
N SER A 605 8.85 -16.53 21.64
CA SER A 605 8.12 -17.53 22.43
C SER A 605 8.62 -18.97 22.12
N PRO A 606 8.39 -19.93 23.03
CA PRO A 606 8.60 -21.35 22.71
C PRO A 606 7.87 -21.78 21.44
N GLU A 607 6.69 -21.23 21.16
CA GLU A 607 5.86 -21.48 19.98
C GLU A 607 6.53 -20.98 18.70
N HIS A 608 7.08 -19.76 18.69
CA HIS A 608 7.88 -19.20 17.59
C HIS A 608 9.14 -20.03 17.35
N ALA A 609 9.80 -20.49 18.41
CA ALA A 609 10.96 -21.38 18.35
C ALA A 609 10.61 -22.87 18.11
N SER A 610 9.32 -23.23 18.11
CA SER A 610 8.87 -24.62 18.19
C SER A 610 8.99 -25.36 16.85
N ARG A 611 9.01 -26.69 16.96
CA ARG A 611 8.98 -27.64 15.84
C ARG A 611 8.01 -27.20 14.72
N ASP A 612 6.81 -26.78 15.09
CA ASP A 612 5.68 -26.63 14.18
C ASP A 612 5.32 -25.15 13.94
N GLY A 613 6.08 -24.21 14.55
CA GLY A 613 6.01 -22.77 14.31
C GLY A 613 6.65 -22.31 13.01
N VAL A 614 7.52 -23.14 12.45
CA VAL A 614 8.20 -22.92 11.17
C VAL A 614 8.23 -24.26 10.43
N SER A 615 8.23 -24.28 9.09
CA SER A 615 8.21 -25.51 8.26
C SER A 615 9.33 -26.51 8.61
N PRO A 616 9.09 -27.84 8.78
CA PRO A 616 10.07 -28.84 9.25
C PRO A 616 11.49 -28.79 8.64
N ARG A 617 11.63 -28.19 7.45
CA ARG A 617 12.88 -27.84 6.76
C ARG A 617 13.80 -26.89 7.57
N TRP A 618 13.29 -25.92 8.36
CA TRP A 618 14.09 -24.97 9.15
C TRP A 618 15.02 -25.66 10.15
N ARG A 619 14.59 -26.81 10.68
CA ARG A 619 15.31 -27.58 11.70
C ARG A 619 16.68 -28.02 11.17
N THR A 620 16.81 -28.15 9.85
CA THR A 620 18.08 -28.43 9.14
C THR A 620 19.02 -27.22 9.12
N MET A 621 18.47 -26.00 9.13
CA MET A 621 19.21 -24.74 9.06
C MET A 621 19.64 -24.26 10.45
N LEU A 622 18.72 -24.19 11.43
CA LEU A 622 19.07 -23.71 12.79
C LEU A 622 20.07 -24.61 13.52
N ARG A 623 20.16 -25.90 13.16
CA ARG A 623 21.15 -26.85 13.70
C ARG A 623 22.59 -26.63 13.24
N ARG A 624 22.86 -25.79 12.23
CA ARG A 624 24.22 -25.38 11.90
C ARG A 624 24.64 -24.21 12.80
N LYS A 625 25.84 -24.27 13.37
CA LYS A 625 26.44 -23.11 14.07
C LYS A 625 26.68 -21.97 13.07
N PRO A 626 26.57 -20.70 13.48
CA PRO A 626 27.00 -19.59 12.64
C PRO A 626 28.48 -19.76 12.27
N SER A 627 28.80 -19.55 10.99
CA SER A 627 30.17 -19.49 10.50
C SER A 627 30.69 -18.07 10.62
N ASN A 628 31.24 -17.71 11.79
CA ASN A 628 31.96 -16.45 11.95
C ASN A 628 33.14 -16.42 10.97
N ALA A 629 33.00 -15.65 9.89
CA ALA A 629 34.02 -15.53 8.84
C ALA A 629 35.20 -14.63 9.26
N SER A 630 35.10 -13.93 10.40
CA SER A 630 36.04 -12.88 10.82
C SER A 630 37.22 -13.35 11.69
N GLU A 631 37.21 -14.58 12.23
CA GLU A 631 38.24 -15.02 13.21
C GLU A 631 39.03 -16.27 12.78
N LYS A 632 39.81 -16.20 11.69
CA LYS A 632 40.96 -17.13 11.47
C LYS A 632 42.14 -16.46 10.78
N GLU A 633 43.20 -16.21 11.54
CA GLU A 633 44.54 -15.93 10.99
C GLU A 633 45.10 -17.13 10.18
N PRO A 634 45.93 -16.89 9.16
CA PRO A 634 46.39 -17.93 8.24
C PRO A 634 47.68 -18.62 8.73
N THR A 635 47.59 -19.59 9.64
CA THR A 635 48.76 -20.44 10.01
C THR A 635 48.59 -21.95 9.80
N GLN A 636 49.54 -22.48 9.02
CA GLN A 636 49.96 -23.89 8.83
C GLN A 636 48.95 -24.95 8.38
N LYS A 637 49.16 -25.40 7.13
CA LYS A 637 48.59 -26.62 6.54
C LYS A 637 49.02 -27.87 7.32
N LYS A 638 48.08 -28.56 7.98
CA LYS A 638 48.21 -29.99 8.32
C LYS A 638 47.15 -30.80 7.59
N LYS A 639 47.57 -31.86 6.88
CA LYS A 639 46.69 -32.86 6.28
C LYS A 639 45.91 -33.59 7.38
N LEU A 640 44.59 -33.48 7.37
CA LEU A 640 43.69 -34.37 8.10
C LEU A 640 42.63 -34.90 7.11
N SER A 641 42.34 -36.20 7.21
CA SER A 641 41.50 -36.93 6.28
C SER A 641 40.01 -36.61 6.46
N LEU A 642 39.35 -36.22 5.37
CA LEU A 642 37.91 -36.08 5.31
C LEU A 642 37.20 -37.44 5.39
N GLN A 643 36.83 -37.87 6.60
CA GLN A 643 35.68 -38.75 6.74
C GLN A 643 34.41 -37.95 6.41
N ARG A 644 33.87 -38.18 5.21
CA ARG A 644 32.58 -37.63 4.78
C ARG A 644 31.44 -38.38 5.47
N SER A 645 30.73 -37.75 6.40
CA SER A 645 29.40 -38.19 6.81
C SER A 645 28.41 -37.92 5.66
N SER A 646 27.89 -38.98 5.05
CA SER A 646 26.96 -38.90 3.92
C SER A 646 25.51 -38.70 4.36
N SER A 647 24.93 -37.56 4.00
CA SER A 647 23.48 -37.39 3.84
C SER A 647 23.25 -36.24 2.84
N PHE A 648 22.34 -36.41 1.88
CA PHE A 648 22.24 -35.73 0.55
C PHE A 648 23.01 -36.38 -0.61
N LYS A 649 22.72 -37.67 -0.84
CA LYS A 649 22.70 -38.27 -2.18
C LYS A 649 21.53 -39.25 -2.24
N ASP A 650 20.61 -39.01 -3.17
CA ASP A 650 19.90 -40.01 -3.99
C ASP A 650 18.57 -39.42 -4.51
N PHE A 651 18.69 -38.58 -5.53
CA PHE A 651 17.67 -38.47 -6.58
C PHE A 651 18.40 -38.41 -7.94
N ALA A 652 17.84 -39.11 -8.93
CA ALA A 652 18.35 -39.27 -10.30
C ALA A 652 19.75 -39.90 -10.47
N LYS A 653 19.78 -41.23 -10.65
CA LYS A 653 20.56 -41.89 -11.73
C LYS A 653 20.19 -43.36 -11.91
N SER A 654 19.68 -43.68 -13.10
CA SER A 654 19.99 -44.95 -13.77
C SER A 654 20.92 -44.64 -14.95
N LYS A 655 21.90 -45.50 -15.19
CA LYS A 655 22.79 -45.50 -16.35
C LYS A 655 22.93 -46.92 -16.87
N PRO A 656 23.08 -47.09 -18.19
CA PRO A 656 24.08 -48.00 -18.74
C PRO A 656 25.31 -47.23 -19.27
N SER A 657 26.34 -47.97 -19.66
CA SER A 657 27.72 -47.49 -19.85
C SER A 657 28.13 -47.23 -21.30
N SER A 658 28.88 -46.14 -21.52
CA SER A 658 30.13 -45.99 -22.32
C SER A 658 30.16 -46.40 -23.83
N PRO A 659 31.08 -45.86 -24.69
CA PRO A 659 32.37 -45.23 -24.33
C PRO A 659 32.77 -43.90 -25.00
N VAL A 660 33.74 -43.29 -24.32
CA VAL A 660 34.70 -42.19 -24.60
C VAL A 660 35.18 -42.00 -26.05
N VAL A 661 35.29 -40.74 -26.50
CA VAL A 661 36.46 -40.15 -27.20
C VAL A 661 36.71 -38.73 -26.64
N SER A 662 37.97 -38.29 -26.62
CA SER A 662 38.47 -37.05 -25.99
C SER A 662 38.39 -35.80 -26.88
N GLU A 663 38.12 -34.65 -26.26
CA GLU A 663 38.35 -33.33 -26.85
C GLU A 663 39.82 -32.90 -26.75
N LYS A 664 40.24 -31.99 -27.63
CA LYS A 664 41.53 -31.31 -27.60
C LYS A 664 41.33 -29.87 -28.06
N GLU A 665 41.77 -28.92 -27.25
CA GLU A 665 41.67 -27.46 -27.51
C GLU A 665 42.47 -27.04 -28.75
N PHE A 666 42.10 -25.90 -29.37
CA PHE A 666 43.05 -24.82 -29.72
C PHE A 666 42.31 -23.53 -30.11
N ASN A 667 42.79 -22.38 -29.61
CA ASN A 667 42.39 -21.02 -30.04
C ASN A 667 43.27 -20.51 -31.19
N LEU A 668 42.79 -19.54 -31.98
CA LEU A 668 43.55 -18.32 -32.34
C LEU A 668 42.73 -17.30 -33.15
N ASP A 669 43.16 -16.04 -33.07
CA ASP A 669 42.49 -14.81 -33.50
C ASP A 669 42.68 -14.40 -34.99
N ASP A 670 41.99 -13.30 -35.33
CA ASP A 670 42.26 -12.31 -36.40
C ASP A 670 42.29 -12.71 -37.89
N ASN A 671 41.40 -12.10 -38.69
CA ASN A 671 41.73 -10.92 -39.53
C ASN A 671 40.49 -10.40 -40.33
N ILE A 672 40.46 -9.09 -40.59
CA ILE A 672 39.50 -8.35 -41.44
C ILE A 672 40.23 -7.98 -42.77
N PRO A 673 39.57 -7.95 -43.95
CA PRO A 673 39.02 -6.71 -44.57
C PRO A 673 37.52 -6.88 -44.97
N GLU A 674 36.67 -5.86 -44.91
CA GLU A 674 36.40 -4.84 -45.97
C GLU A 674 36.10 -5.49 -47.35
N ASP A 675 34.98 -5.25 -48.04
CA ASP A 675 34.41 -3.93 -48.37
C ASP A 675 32.97 -3.96 -48.96
N ASP A 676 32.32 -2.79 -48.91
CA ASP A 676 31.22 -2.18 -49.69
C ASP A 676 30.03 -2.93 -50.38
N SER A 677 28.83 -2.59 -49.87
CA SER A 677 27.75 -1.86 -50.60
C SER A 677 26.65 -2.54 -51.46
N ALA A 678 25.51 -1.83 -51.50
CA ALA A 678 24.45 -1.77 -52.53
C ALA A 678 23.40 -2.89 -52.71
N VAL A 679 22.19 -2.58 -52.23
CA VAL A 679 20.84 -3.06 -52.63
C VAL A 679 20.42 -2.24 -53.89
N PRO A 680 19.70 -2.72 -54.95
CA PRO A 680 18.34 -3.30 -54.84
C PRO A 680 17.82 -4.37 -55.84
N ILE A 681 16.66 -4.92 -55.42
CA ILE A 681 15.55 -5.68 -56.05
C ILE A 681 15.17 -5.12 -57.47
N PRO A 682 14.71 -5.90 -58.51
CA PRO A 682 13.46 -6.71 -58.50
C PRO A 682 13.30 -8.00 -59.38
N GLU A 683 12.19 -8.70 -59.07
CA GLU A 683 11.25 -9.46 -59.94
C GLU A 683 11.55 -10.86 -60.58
N ASP A 684 10.85 -11.85 -60.00
CA ASP A 684 9.82 -12.74 -60.61
C ASP A 684 10.16 -14.10 -61.31
N ALA A 685 9.23 -15.04 -61.06
CA ALA A 685 8.83 -16.26 -61.79
C ALA A 685 9.85 -17.35 -62.23
N GLY A 686 9.79 -18.51 -61.55
CA GLY A 686 9.39 -19.75 -62.26
C GLY A 686 10.26 -21.04 -62.18
N LYS A 687 9.75 -22.05 -61.46
CA LYS A 687 9.86 -23.52 -61.73
C LYS A 687 11.28 -24.13 -61.88
N SER A 688 11.77 -25.05 -61.03
CA SER A 688 11.19 -26.41 -60.88
C SER A 688 12.05 -27.37 -60.02
N SER A 689 11.40 -28.33 -59.34
CA SER A 689 11.82 -29.73 -59.07
C SER A 689 13.23 -30.02 -58.47
N LYS A 690 13.41 -30.64 -57.28
CA LYS A 690 13.09 -32.06 -56.97
C LYS A 690 13.38 -32.41 -55.49
N LYS A 691 12.46 -33.20 -54.89
CA LYS A 691 12.69 -34.34 -53.97
C LYS A 691 13.75 -34.24 -52.85
N LEU A 692 13.26 -34.27 -51.60
CA LEU A 692 13.50 -35.42 -50.72
C LEU A 692 12.27 -35.64 -49.82
N GLY A 693 12.05 -36.85 -49.29
CA GLY A 693 10.87 -37.09 -48.47
C GLY A 693 10.93 -38.30 -47.55
N LYS A 694 9.97 -38.31 -46.61
CA LYS A 694 9.39 -39.51 -45.96
C LYS A 694 10.34 -40.41 -45.16
N LYS A 695 10.92 -39.85 -44.10
CA LYS A 695 10.74 -40.34 -42.71
C LYS A 695 10.34 -39.09 -41.92
N TRP A 696 9.29 -39.01 -41.11
CA TRP A 696 8.77 -39.96 -40.14
C TRP A 696 7.22 -39.87 -40.04
N ARG A 697 6.52 -41.01 -40.15
CA ARG A 697 5.16 -41.30 -39.61
C ARG A 697 4.69 -42.67 -40.14
N ALA A 698 4.99 -43.75 -39.41
CA ALA A 698 4.31 -45.05 -39.48
C ALA A 698 4.96 -46.11 -38.55
N VAL A 699 4.74 -46.00 -37.23
CA VAL A 699 4.61 -47.19 -36.36
C VAL A 699 3.45 -46.92 -35.39
N ILE A 700 2.24 -47.14 -35.88
CA ILE A 700 1.03 -47.20 -35.06
C ILE A 700 0.68 -48.68 -34.87
N SER A 701 0.25 -49.04 -33.66
CA SER A 701 -0.44 -50.29 -33.28
C SER A 701 0.28 -51.64 -33.35
N ARG A 702 0.69 -52.13 -32.17
CA ARG A 702 0.56 -53.52 -31.64
C ARG A 702 1.30 -53.60 -30.28
N THR A 703 0.77 -54.10 -29.16
CA THR A 703 -0.51 -54.81 -28.88
C THR A 703 -0.91 -54.61 -27.40
N MET A 704 -2.22 -54.71 -27.08
CA MET A 704 -2.81 -54.60 -25.74
C MET A 704 -2.62 -55.83 -24.81
N ASN A 705 -2.71 -55.58 -23.50
CA ASN A 705 -3.23 -56.42 -22.41
C ASN A 705 -2.60 -57.79 -22.04
N ARG A 706 -2.01 -57.86 -20.81
CA ARG A 706 -2.38 -58.92 -19.83
C ARG A 706 -2.09 -58.58 -18.35
N LYS A 707 -3.16 -58.50 -17.56
CA LYS A 707 -3.35 -58.60 -16.08
C LYS A 707 -2.13 -58.62 -15.10
N MET A 708 -2.01 -57.52 -14.34
CA MET A 708 -2.27 -57.39 -12.89
C MET A 708 -1.79 -58.48 -11.88
N GLY A 709 -1.07 -58.06 -10.83
CA GLY A 709 -1.02 -58.80 -9.55
C GLY A 709 0.08 -58.38 -8.54
N LYS A 710 -0.34 -58.00 -7.32
CA LYS A 710 0.44 -57.95 -6.04
C LYS A 710 1.49 -56.83 -5.84
N MET A 711 1.04 -55.64 -5.45
CA MET A 711 1.47 -54.97 -4.18
C MET A 711 0.60 -53.75 -3.81
N MET A 712 -0.72 -53.85 -3.99
CA MET A 712 -1.70 -52.91 -3.41
C MET A 712 -2.68 -53.69 -2.51
N VAL A 713 -2.12 -54.36 -1.51
CA VAL A 713 -2.85 -55.08 -0.44
C VAL A 713 -2.08 -54.90 0.87
N LYS A 714 -2.09 -53.67 1.42
CA LYS A 714 -1.83 -53.37 2.86
C LYS A 714 -2.15 -51.91 3.25
N ALA A 715 -3.30 -51.37 2.85
CA ALA A 715 -3.73 -50.03 3.28
C ALA A 715 -5.25 -49.76 3.25
N LEU A 716 -6.08 -50.67 2.71
CA LEU A 716 -7.54 -50.50 2.61
C LEU A 716 -8.24 -51.84 2.89
N SER A 717 -8.06 -52.37 4.11
CA SER A 717 -8.70 -53.62 4.57
C SER A 717 -8.89 -53.59 6.09
N GLU A 718 -9.76 -52.69 6.52
CA GLU A 718 -10.36 -52.46 7.86
C GLU A 718 -11.21 -51.18 7.65
N GLU A 719 -12.55 -51.14 7.56
CA GLU A 719 -13.65 -52.13 7.58
C GLU A 719 -14.63 -51.75 6.41
N MET A 720 -15.22 -52.66 5.63
CA MET A 720 -16.40 -53.52 5.91
C MET A 720 -17.68 -52.71 6.25
N GLY A 721 -18.81 -52.83 5.52
CA GLY A 721 -19.07 -53.59 4.30
C GLY A 721 -20.55 -53.52 3.84
N ASP A 722 -20.85 -54.23 2.74
CA ASP A 722 -22.15 -54.79 2.32
C ASP A 722 -23.33 -53.83 1.99
N THR A 723 -24.15 -54.03 0.94
CA THR A 723 -24.27 -55.12 -0.06
C THR A 723 -25.02 -54.64 -1.32
N LEU A 724 -24.79 -55.29 -2.49
CA LEU A 724 -25.74 -55.67 -3.58
C LEU A 724 -26.77 -54.65 -4.15
N GLU A 725 -27.14 -54.64 -5.44
CA GLU A 725 -26.59 -55.16 -6.70
C GLU A 725 -27.35 -54.50 -7.89
N GLU A 726 -26.83 -54.64 -9.11
CA GLU A 726 -27.50 -54.46 -10.42
C GLU A 726 -28.13 -53.09 -10.81
N GLY A 727 -28.34 -52.91 -12.12
CA GLY A 727 -29.25 -51.90 -12.69
C GLY A 727 -28.64 -51.01 -13.77
N SER A 728 -28.81 -51.39 -15.03
CA SER A 728 -28.30 -50.64 -16.19
C SER A 728 -29.30 -49.63 -16.79
N ALA A 729 -28.77 -48.79 -17.68
CA ALA A 729 -29.45 -48.08 -18.76
C ALA A 729 -30.26 -46.79 -18.45
N SER A 730 -29.77 -45.67 -19.00
CA SER A 730 -30.63 -44.61 -19.55
C SER A 730 -31.46 -45.20 -20.72
N PRO A 731 -32.67 -44.69 -21.06
CA PRO A 731 -32.76 -43.34 -21.64
C PRO A 731 -34.10 -42.58 -21.42
N THR A 732 -34.18 -41.40 -22.06
CA THR A 732 -35.39 -40.68 -22.52
C THR A 732 -36.34 -39.99 -21.50
N SER A 733 -36.57 -38.72 -21.79
CA SER A 733 -37.71 -37.83 -21.44
C SER A 733 -39.07 -38.36 -21.99
N PRO A 734 -40.26 -37.75 -21.73
CA PRO A 734 -40.51 -36.38 -21.23
C PRO A 734 -41.71 -36.17 -20.26
N ASP A 735 -41.95 -34.89 -19.94
CA ASP A 735 -43.24 -34.19 -19.71
C ASP A 735 -44.15 -34.40 -18.48
N CYS A 736 -44.76 -33.27 -18.11
CA CYS A 736 -46.07 -33.05 -17.47
C CYS A 736 -46.30 -33.29 -15.95
N SER A 737 -46.10 -32.21 -15.19
CA SER A 737 -47.15 -31.43 -14.47
C SER A 737 -48.08 -32.08 -13.42
N LEU A 738 -48.18 -31.38 -12.27
CA LEU A 738 -49.32 -31.28 -11.32
C LEU A 738 -49.70 -32.55 -10.52
N ASP A 739 -49.40 -32.57 -9.21
CA ASP A 739 -50.35 -32.08 -8.20
C ASP A 739 -49.72 -31.94 -6.80
N SER A 740 -50.34 -31.15 -5.91
CA SER A 740 -49.95 -31.01 -4.48
C SER A 740 -50.96 -31.77 -3.58
N PRO A 741 -50.61 -32.17 -2.33
CA PRO A 741 -50.66 -31.24 -1.19
C PRO A 741 -49.54 -31.42 -0.14
N GLY A 742 -49.39 -30.44 0.77
CA GLY A 742 -48.36 -30.39 1.83
C GLY A 742 -48.66 -31.26 3.09
N PRO A 743 -48.15 -30.93 4.31
CA PRO A 743 -48.01 -29.56 4.82
C PRO A 743 -46.77 -29.22 5.72
N GLU A 744 -46.72 -27.92 6.05
CA GLU A 744 -46.29 -27.31 7.34
C GLU A 744 -44.82 -26.91 7.67
N LYS A 745 -44.72 -25.62 8.06
CA LYS A 745 -43.74 -24.95 8.96
C LYS A 745 -42.31 -24.68 8.44
N MET A 746 -41.74 -23.48 8.66
CA MET A 746 -42.29 -22.17 9.05
C MET A 746 -41.25 -21.10 8.67
N ALA A 747 -41.64 -19.99 8.07
CA ALA A 747 -40.73 -18.90 7.70
C ALA A 747 -41.04 -17.64 8.52
N LEU A 748 -39.99 -16.91 8.90
CA LEU A 748 -40.07 -15.52 9.36
C LEU A 748 -39.38 -14.65 8.32
N ALA A 749 -40.16 -13.78 7.69
CA ALA A 749 -39.68 -12.66 6.89
C ALA A 749 -40.03 -11.36 7.63
N PHE A 750 -39.15 -10.37 7.55
CA PHE A 750 -39.49 -9.01 7.94
C PHE A 750 -39.52 -8.15 6.68
N SER A 751 -40.47 -7.22 6.63
CA SER A 751 -40.75 -6.35 5.49
C SER A 751 -40.79 -4.92 5.99
N GLU A 752 -40.26 -3.99 5.21
CA GLU A 752 -40.55 -2.56 5.40
C GLU A 752 -41.12 -1.99 4.10
N GLN A 753 -42.06 -1.05 4.25
CA GLN A 753 -42.89 -0.49 3.18
C GLN A 753 -42.57 0.99 2.93
N GLU A 754 -43.08 1.47 1.81
CA GLU A 754 -42.94 2.82 1.24
C GLU A 754 -43.61 3.93 2.07
N GLU A 755 -43.00 5.13 2.06
CA GLU A 755 -43.64 6.46 2.02
C GLU A 755 -42.58 7.48 1.51
N ARG A 756 -42.84 8.66 0.89
CA ARG A 756 -43.94 9.22 0.05
C ARG A 756 -43.38 10.50 -0.63
N GLU A 757 -44.02 10.99 -1.71
CA GLU A 757 -43.55 12.15 -2.51
C GLU A 757 -44.08 13.54 -2.04
N LEU A 758 -43.51 14.61 -2.67
CA LEU A 758 -44.04 15.99 -2.92
C LEU A 758 -43.75 17.11 -1.88
N PRO A 759 -43.74 18.41 -2.28
CA PRO A 759 -43.19 18.99 -3.52
C PRO A 759 -42.41 20.32 -3.31
N ALA A 760 -41.95 20.93 -4.42
CA ALA A 760 -41.13 22.14 -4.48
C ALA A 760 -41.78 23.45 -3.98
N LEU A 761 -40.93 24.42 -3.60
CA LEU A 761 -41.27 25.84 -3.46
C LEU A 761 -40.33 26.71 -4.29
N SER A 762 -40.90 27.47 -5.23
CA SER A 762 -40.21 28.42 -6.08
C SER A 762 -40.11 29.81 -5.43
N ARG A 763 -39.05 30.56 -5.76
CA ARG A 763 -39.07 32.03 -5.71
C ARG A 763 -38.43 32.63 -6.94
N GLN A 764 -39.04 33.72 -7.41
CA GLN A 764 -38.77 34.35 -8.70
C GLN A 764 -37.73 35.48 -8.60
N ALA A 765 -36.99 35.62 -9.71
CA ALA A 765 -36.40 36.82 -10.32
C ALA A 765 -36.41 38.19 -9.60
N SER A 766 -35.26 38.87 -9.68
CA SER A 766 -35.07 40.28 -10.12
C SER A 766 -33.56 40.61 -10.11
N THR A 767 -32.82 40.70 -11.23
CA THR A 767 -32.74 41.71 -12.32
C THR A 767 -31.88 42.95 -12.04
N SER A 768 -31.15 43.41 -13.08
CA SER A 768 -30.41 44.68 -13.27
C SER A 768 -29.06 44.83 -12.52
N SER A 769 -27.90 44.79 -13.21
CA SER A 769 -27.21 45.91 -13.92
C SER A 769 -26.19 46.62 -13.00
N GLU A 770 -25.03 47.12 -13.43
CA GLU A 770 -24.48 47.33 -14.78
C GLU A 770 -22.93 47.40 -14.75
N LEU A 771 -22.30 47.57 -15.91
CA LEU A 771 -20.84 47.63 -16.11
C LEU A 771 -20.20 48.92 -15.59
N CYS A 772 -18.95 48.86 -15.12
CA CYS A 772 -17.89 49.81 -15.52
C CYS A 772 -16.47 49.42 -15.04
N SER A 773 -15.56 49.28 -16.01
CA SER A 773 -14.11 49.52 -15.88
C SER A 773 -13.80 50.77 -16.74
N PRO A 774 -12.73 51.58 -16.47
CA PRO A 774 -11.36 51.14 -16.74
C PRO A 774 -10.24 51.70 -15.83
N SER A 775 -9.05 51.13 -16.00
CA SER A 775 -7.72 51.46 -15.42
C SER A 775 -7.06 52.70 -16.09
N PRO A 776 -5.74 53.02 -15.92
CA PRO A 776 -4.77 52.71 -14.85
C PRO A 776 -3.95 53.95 -14.37
N GLY A 777 -3.11 53.85 -13.33
CA GLY A 777 -2.15 54.94 -13.00
C GLY A 777 -1.20 54.78 -11.79
N SER A 778 -0.01 54.22 -12.02
CA SER A 778 1.30 54.59 -11.43
C SER A 778 1.41 55.21 -10.01
N GLY A 779 1.73 54.36 -9.02
CA GLY A 779 2.97 54.46 -8.22
C GLY A 779 3.20 55.60 -7.21
N SER A 780 3.22 55.26 -5.92
CA SER A 780 4.14 55.83 -4.91
C SER A 780 4.40 54.80 -3.81
N PHE A 781 5.61 54.78 -3.24
CA PHE A 781 5.95 53.93 -2.09
C PHE A 781 5.15 54.36 -0.86
N GLY A 782 4.60 53.38 -0.14
CA GLY A 782 4.01 53.54 1.19
C GLY A 782 4.58 52.49 2.12
N GLU A 783 4.89 52.88 3.36
CA GLU A 783 5.37 51.98 4.40
C GLU A 783 4.32 50.90 4.70
N GLU A 784 4.75 49.66 4.91
CA GLU A 784 3.84 48.58 5.32
C GLU A 784 3.22 48.93 6.69
N ALA A 785 1.89 48.98 6.73
CA ALA A 785 1.16 49.11 7.98
C ALA A 785 1.46 47.90 8.87
N PRO A 786 1.59 48.07 10.20
CA PRO A 786 1.83 46.96 11.10
C PRO A 786 0.68 45.95 10.99
N ALA A 787 1.03 44.67 10.84
CA ALA A 787 0.05 43.59 10.77
C ALA A 787 -0.89 43.63 12.00
N PRO A 788 -2.20 43.34 11.82
CA PRO A 788 -3.13 43.37 12.94
C PRO A 788 -2.69 42.35 14.01
N PRO A 789 -2.75 42.70 15.31
CA PRO A 789 -2.38 41.78 16.38
C PRO A 789 -3.31 40.57 16.34
N TYR A 790 -2.75 39.37 16.51
CA TYR A 790 -3.50 38.12 16.53
C TYR A 790 -4.54 38.13 17.67
N THR A 791 -5.82 37.94 17.33
CA THR A 791 -6.96 37.97 18.28
C THR A 791 -7.57 36.59 18.54
N GLY A 792 -6.92 35.51 18.14
CA GLY A 792 -7.39 34.14 18.41
C GLY A 792 -6.95 33.62 19.79
N PRO A 793 -7.43 32.43 20.20
CA PRO A 793 -7.04 31.82 21.46
C PRO A 793 -5.60 31.27 21.41
N PHE A 794 -4.91 31.32 22.55
CA PHE A 794 -3.65 30.60 22.75
C PHE A 794 -3.93 29.28 23.48
N CYS A 795 -3.18 28.23 23.13
CA CYS A 795 -3.30 26.88 23.72
C CYS A 795 -2.12 26.52 24.65
N GLY A 796 -1.32 27.51 25.05
CA GLY A 796 -0.30 27.35 26.08
C GLY A 796 0.86 28.34 25.96
N ARG A 797 1.90 28.12 26.77
CA ARG A 797 3.18 28.85 26.69
C ARG A 797 4.35 27.86 26.61
N ALA A 798 5.43 28.24 25.94
CA ALA A 798 6.67 27.46 25.96
C ALA A 798 7.90 28.37 26.07
N ARG A 799 8.95 27.89 26.74
CA ARG A 799 10.23 28.58 26.89
C ARG A 799 11.27 27.98 25.97
N VAL A 800 11.95 28.81 25.19
CA VAL A 800 13.04 28.40 24.30
C VAL A 800 14.25 27.94 25.11
N HIS A 801 14.72 26.71 24.86
CA HIS A 801 15.97 26.19 25.43
C HIS A 801 17.14 26.12 24.43
N THR A 802 16.85 26.24 23.13
CA THR A 802 17.82 26.19 22.01
C THR A 802 17.65 27.39 21.09
N ASP A 803 18.73 28.13 20.84
CA ASP A 803 18.74 29.25 19.88
C ASP A 803 18.43 28.77 18.45
N PHE A 804 17.58 29.51 17.74
CA PHE A 804 17.27 29.24 16.34
C PHE A 804 17.15 30.56 15.57
N THR A 805 18.00 30.75 14.56
CA THR A 805 17.85 31.86 13.61
C THR A 805 17.40 31.30 12.26
N PRO A 806 16.17 31.63 11.79
CA PRO A 806 15.70 31.17 10.50
C PRO A 806 16.52 31.77 9.35
N SER A 807 16.41 31.16 8.17
CA SER A 807 17.01 31.64 6.94
C SER A 807 16.53 33.07 6.61
N PRO A 808 17.34 33.95 5.98
CA PRO A 808 16.89 35.27 5.54
C PRO A 808 15.68 35.28 4.59
N TYR A 809 15.33 34.12 4.03
CA TYR A 809 14.18 33.91 3.14
C TYR A 809 12.99 33.20 3.82
N ASP A 810 13.15 32.78 5.07
CA ASP A 810 12.10 32.15 5.87
C ASP A 810 11.44 33.22 6.75
N HIS A 811 10.43 33.88 6.17
CA HIS A 811 9.69 34.94 6.84
C HIS A 811 8.66 34.40 7.85
N ASP A 812 8.28 33.12 7.74
CA ASP A 812 7.21 32.51 8.53
C ASP A 812 7.72 31.89 9.84
N SER A 813 8.99 31.50 9.92
CA SER A 813 9.58 31.02 11.17
C SER A 813 9.86 32.13 12.18
N LEU A 814 9.76 31.80 13.48
CA LEU A 814 10.22 32.65 14.56
C LEU A 814 11.74 32.56 14.71
N LYS A 815 12.38 33.72 14.98
CA LYS A 815 13.74 33.75 15.49
C LYS A 815 13.67 33.56 17.01
N LEU A 816 14.33 32.52 17.50
CA LEU A 816 14.31 32.10 18.90
C LEU A 816 15.66 32.38 19.56
N GLN A 817 15.63 32.98 20.76
CA GLN A 817 16.77 33.06 21.66
C GLN A 817 16.47 32.30 22.96
N LYS A 818 17.46 31.62 23.49
CA LYS A 818 17.34 30.82 24.72
C LYS A 818 16.88 31.68 25.89
N GLY A 819 15.72 31.35 26.44
CA GLY A 819 15.02 32.12 27.48
C GLY A 819 13.75 32.82 26.99
N ASP A 820 13.56 33.00 25.68
CA ASP A 820 12.33 33.55 25.10
C ASP A 820 11.10 32.71 25.51
N VAL A 821 9.95 33.37 25.68
CA VAL A 821 8.66 32.72 25.98
C VAL A 821 7.68 32.96 24.83
N ILE A 822 7.29 31.89 24.16
CA ILE A 822 6.36 31.89 23.04
C ILE A 822 4.95 31.59 23.57
N GLN A 823 3.95 32.34 23.10
CA GLN A 823 2.55 32.00 23.29
C GLN A 823 2.13 31.04 22.16
N ILE A 824 1.79 29.81 22.50
CA ILE A 824 1.47 28.76 21.53
C ILE A 824 0.04 28.98 21.03
N ILE A 825 -0.15 28.95 19.71
CA ILE A 825 -1.45 29.04 19.04
C ILE A 825 -1.92 27.65 18.61
N GLU A 826 -1.01 26.84 18.04
CA GLU A 826 -1.32 25.49 17.59
C GLU A 826 -0.21 24.51 17.98
N LYS A 827 -0.62 23.32 18.43
CA LYS A 827 0.26 22.32 19.05
C LYS A 827 0.01 20.90 18.48
N PRO A 828 0.26 20.65 17.18
CA PRO A 828 0.22 19.29 16.64
C PRO A 828 1.19 18.35 17.39
N PRO A 829 0.88 17.04 17.50
CA PRO A 829 1.65 16.12 18.35
C PRO A 829 3.09 15.90 17.87
N VAL A 830 3.40 16.15 16.59
CA VAL A 830 4.73 16.13 16.00
C VAL A 830 4.89 17.27 14.98
N GLY A 831 6.14 17.60 14.62
CA GLY A 831 6.45 18.59 13.58
C GLY A 831 6.74 20.00 14.09
N THR A 832 5.99 20.98 13.59
CA THR A 832 6.20 22.41 13.85
C THR A 832 4.96 22.99 14.51
N TRP A 833 5.14 23.77 15.58
CA TRP A 833 4.07 24.49 16.28
C TRP A 833 3.96 25.92 15.76
N LEU A 834 2.76 26.51 15.88
CA LEU A 834 2.51 27.92 15.56
C LEU A 834 2.44 28.72 16.86
N GLY A 835 3.04 29.91 16.89
CA GLY A 835 2.96 30.77 18.06
C GLY A 835 3.32 32.23 17.82
N LEU A 836 3.19 33.02 18.87
CA LEU A 836 3.48 34.45 18.90
C LEU A 836 4.68 34.72 19.82
N LEU A 837 5.71 35.38 19.28
CA LEU A 837 6.89 35.82 20.01
C LEU A 837 7.22 37.27 19.63
N ASN A 838 7.34 38.15 20.62
CA ASN A 838 7.64 39.58 20.43
C ASN A 838 6.72 40.29 19.40
N GLY A 839 5.44 39.88 19.35
CA GLY A 839 4.45 40.42 18.41
C GLY A 839 4.53 39.88 16.97
N LYS A 840 5.54 39.06 16.64
CA LYS A 840 5.61 38.33 15.37
C LYS A 840 4.87 37.00 15.52
N LEU A 841 3.92 36.74 14.62
CA LEU A 841 3.32 35.42 14.42
C LEU A 841 4.29 34.56 13.60
N GLY A 842 4.50 33.31 13.98
CA GLY A 842 5.33 32.41 13.19
C GLY A 842 5.46 31.00 13.72
N SER A 843 6.07 30.15 12.91
CA SER A 843 6.27 28.73 13.21
C SER A 843 7.57 28.49 13.96
N PHE A 844 7.61 27.44 14.78
CA PHE A 844 8.81 26.98 15.48
C PHE A 844 8.73 25.48 15.77
N LYS A 845 9.87 24.77 15.76
CA LYS A 845 9.87 23.32 16.07
C LYS A 845 9.76 23.10 17.58
N PHE A 846 8.92 22.15 17.98
CA PHE A 846 8.71 21.84 19.41
C PHE A 846 10.00 21.39 20.12
N ILE A 847 10.94 20.77 19.39
CA ILE A 847 12.24 20.31 19.89
C ILE A 847 13.22 21.43 20.34
N TYR A 848 12.82 22.70 20.25
CA TYR A 848 13.61 23.85 20.70
C TYR A 848 13.04 24.51 21.96
N VAL A 849 11.91 24.02 22.49
CA VAL A 849 11.18 24.65 23.60
C VAL A 849 10.70 23.64 24.65
N ASP A 850 10.71 24.07 25.92
CA ASP A 850 10.05 23.38 27.03
C ASP A 850 8.65 23.99 27.25
N VAL A 851 7.62 23.16 27.35
CA VAL A 851 6.25 23.64 27.61
C VAL A 851 6.15 24.11 29.06
N LEU A 852 5.66 25.35 29.26
CA LEU A 852 5.44 25.89 30.60
C LEU A 852 4.02 25.53 31.07
N PRO A 853 3.84 25.04 32.31
CA PRO A 853 2.51 24.88 32.89
C PRO A 853 1.80 26.24 33.00
N GLU A 854 0.49 26.24 32.81
CA GLU A 854 -0.30 27.46 32.92
C GLU A 854 -0.58 27.81 34.39
N GLU A 855 -0.30 29.06 34.77
CA GLU A 855 -0.69 29.60 36.07
C GLU A 855 -2.13 30.12 35.95
N ALA A 856 -3.04 29.56 36.75
CA ALA A 856 -4.44 29.91 36.72
C ALA A 856 -4.68 31.37 37.16
N VAL A 857 -5.04 32.24 36.20
CA VAL A 857 -5.57 33.58 36.47
C VAL A 857 -7.09 33.53 36.28
N GLY A 858 -7.83 33.72 37.38
CA GLY A 858 -9.27 33.50 37.43
C GLY A 858 -10.10 34.37 36.46
N PRO A 859 -11.23 33.86 35.95
CA PRO A 859 -11.98 34.50 34.87
C PRO A 859 -12.76 35.74 35.32
N ALA A 860 -12.73 36.78 34.48
CA ALA A 860 -13.64 37.92 34.59
C ALA A 860 -15.08 37.49 34.23
N ARG A 861 -16.06 37.93 35.04
CA ARG A 861 -17.47 37.50 34.98
C ARG A 861 -18.16 37.72 33.62
N PRO A 862 -18.80 36.70 33.04
CA PRO A 862 -19.86 36.87 32.04
C PRO A 862 -21.20 37.25 32.69
N SER A 863 -22.05 37.91 31.91
CA SER A 863 -23.42 38.29 32.31
C SER A 863 -24.32 37.09 32.61
N ARG A 864 -25.16 37.21 33.66
CA ARG A 864 -26.26 36.29 34.00
C ARG A 864 -27.03 35.79 32.76
N ARG A 865 -27.09 34.48 32.57
CA ARG A 865 -28.24 33.80 31.94
C ARG A 865 -29.02 33.03 33.01
N GLN A 866 -30.34 32.94 32.83
CA GLN A 866 -31.26 32.45 33.86
C GLN A 866 -31.24 30.93 34.00
N SER A 867 -31.29 30.45 35.24
CA SER A 867 -31.43 29.04 35.58
C SER A 867 -32.73 28.45 35.01
N LYS A 868 -32.61 27.29 34.36
CA LYS A 868 -33.66 26.26 34.29
C LYS A 868 -33.12 25.03 35.03
N GLY A 869 -33.98 24.36 35.80
CA GLY A 869 -33.54 23.47 36.90
C GLY A 869 -32.62 22.33 36.48
N LYS A 870 -31.55 22.10 37.27
CA LYS A 870 -30.65 20.95 37.16
C LYS A 870 -31.47 19.65 37.26
N ARG A 871 -31.45 18.82 36.21
CA ARG A 871 -31.87 17.41 36.30
C ARG A 871 -30.80 16.63 37.09
N PRO A 872 -31.12 15.50 37.75
CA PRO A 872 -30.10 14.70 38.42
C PRO A 872 -29.19 14.01 37.39
N LYS A 873 -27.89 13.93 37.66
CA LYS A 873 -26.92 13.18 36.83
C LYS A 873 -27.40 11.72 36.64
N PRO A 874 -27.41 11.16 35.42
CA PRO A 874 -27.70 9.74 35.23
C PRO A 874 -26.58 8.88 35.88
N LYS A 875 -26.91 7.65 36.26
CA LYS A 875 -25.99 6.72 36.95
C LYS A 875 -25.45 5.61 36.05
N THR A 876 -26.10 5.33 34.93
CA THR A 876 -25.67 4.32 33.96
C THR A 876 -25.81 4.85 32.53
N LEU A 877 -25.04 4.28 31.60
CA LEU A 877 -25.14 4.61 30.18
C LEU A 877 -26.55 4.31 29.63
N HIS A 878 -27.18 3.21 30.06
CA HIS A 878 -28.54 2.88 29.63
C HIS A 878 -29.57 3.93 30.07
N GLU A 879 -29.48 4.44 31.31
CA GLU A 879 -30.34 5.52 31.80
C GLU A 879 -30.10 6.84 31.04
N LEU A 880 -28.87 7.12 30.59
CA LEU A 880 -28.57 8.26 29.73
C LEU A 880 -29.25 8.12 28.35
N LEU A 881 -29.13 6.95 27.72
CA LEU A 881 -29.68 6.67 26.39
C LEU A 881 -31.21 6.68 26.37
N GLU A 882 -31.87 6.15 27.41
CA GLU A 882 -33.32 6.29 27.65
C GLU A 882 -33.74 7.76 27.72
N ARG A 883 -33.03 8.57 28.53
CA ARG A 883 -33.36 10.00 28.73
C ARG A 883 -33.21 10.88 27.48
N ILE A 884 -32.38 10.49 26.50
CA ILE A 884 -32.24 11.17 25.21
C ILE A 884 -33.05 10.52 24.07
N GLY A 885 -33.72 9.39 24.37
CA GLY A 885 -34.55 8.62 23.45
C GLY A 885 -33.73 7.97 22.34
N LEU A 886 -32.61 7.32 22.68
CA LEU A 886 -31.69 6.63 21.76
C LEU A 886 -31.27 5.24 22.27
N GLU A 887 -32.17 4.52 22.94
CA GLU A 887 -31.93 3.18 23.49
C GLU A 887 -31.47 2.17 22.43
N GLU A 888 -31.90 2.34 21.17
CA GLU A 888 -31.50 1.53 20.02
C GLU A 888 -29.96 1.47 19.80
N HIS A 889 -29.23 2.52 20.18
CA HIS A 889 -27.76 2.57 20.04
C HIS A 889 -27.02 1.91 21.21
N THR A 890 -27.72 1.43 22.25
CA THR A 890 -27.13 0.80 23.44
C THR A 890 -26.23 -0.39 23.05
N SER A 891 -26.71 -1.27 22.19
CA SER A 891 -25.94 -2.45 21.73
C SER A 891 -24.70 -2.05 20.92
N THR A 892 -24.83 -1.05 20.05
CA THR A 892 -23.74 -0.54 19.21
C THR A 892 -22.63 0.08 20.06
N LEU A 893 -23.00 0.89 21.06
CA LEU A 893 -22.06 1.52 21.97
C LEU A 893 -21.33 0.48 22.85
N LEU A 894 -22.07 -0.46 23.45
CA LEU A 894 -21.49 -1.52 24.30
C LEU A 894 -20.52 -2.43 23.55
N LEU A 895 -20.86 -2.85 22.32
CA LEU A 895 -20.01 -3.70 21.48
C LEU A 895 -18.70 -3.03 21.05
N ASN A 896 -18.64 -1.69 21.10
CA ASN A 896 -17.47 -0.90 20.72
C ASN A 896 -16.80 -0.21 21.93
N GLY A 897 -16.98 -0.77 23.13
CA GLY A 897 -16.19 -0.40 24.32
C GLY A 897 -16.82 0.66 25.24
N TYR A 898 -17.94 1.28 24.86
CA TYR A 898 -18.64 2.26 25.71
C TYR A 898 -19.52 1.53 26.73
N GLN A 899 -18.97 1.20 27.91
CA GLN A 899 -19.68 0.42 28.95
C GLN A 899 -20.10 1.28 30.15
N THR A 900 -19.39 2.37 30.41
CA THR A 900 -19.60 3.30 31.52
C THR A 900 -19.99 4.69 31.02
N LEU A 901 -20.37 5.58 31.94
CA LEU A 901 -20.60 7.00 31.59
C LEU A 901 -19.28 7.72 31.29
N GLU A 902 -18.18 7.26 31.89
CA GLU A 902 -16.84 7.78 31.70
C GLU A 902 -16.33 7.48 30.28
N ASP A 903 -16.49 6.24 29.78
CA ASP A 903 -16.18 5.92 28.37
C ASP A 903 -17.01 6.80 27.43
N PHE A 904 -18.29 7.04 27.76
CA PHE A 904 -19.20 7.85 26.95
C PHE A 904 -18.85 9.34 26.93
N LYS A 905 -18.17 9.89 27.95
CA LYS A 905 -17.66 11.28 27.92
C LYS A 905 -16.58 11.47 26.84
N GLU A 906 -15.87 10.41 26.47
CA GLU A 906 -14.84 10.46 25.43
C GLU A 906 -15.43 10.34 24.01
N LEU A 907 -16.76 10.22 23.86
CA LEU A 907 -17.43 10.09 22.57
C LEU A 907 -17.28 11.35 21.71
N ARG A 908 -16.46 11.27 20.67
CA ARG A 908 -16.21 12.35 19.70
C ARG A 908 -16.91 12.08 18.37
N GLU A 909 -16.98 13.10 17.53
CA GLU A 909 -17.59 12.99 16.19
C GLU A 909 -16.89 11.95 15.29
N THR A 910 -15.58 11.76 15.47
CA THR A 910 -14.81 10.67 14.82
C THR A 910 -15.34 9.30 15.21
N HIS A 911 -15.61 9.07 16.50
CA HIS A 911 -16.11 7.79 17.01
C HIS A 911 -17.53 7.50 16.49
N LEU A 912 -18.38 8.51 16.30
CA LEU A 912 -19.71 8.32 15.71
C LEU A 912 -19.66 7.87 14.25
N ASN A 913 -18.63 8.25 13.49
CA ASN A 913 -18.39 7.71 12.15
C ASN A 913 -18.00 6.23 12.22
N GLU A 914 -17.15 5.83 13.17
CA GLU A 914 -16.69 4.45 13.37
C GLU A 914 -17.83 3.53 13.87
N LEU A 915 -18.73 4.05 14.70
CA LEU A 915 -19.95 3.37 15.16
C LEU A 915 -21.05 3.28 14.09
N ASN A 916 -20.83 3.84 12.90
CA ASN A 916 -21.79 3.94 11.80
C ASN A 916 -23.13 4.62 12.18
N ILE A 917 -23.09 5.56 13.14
CA ILE A 917 -24.25 6.36 13.54
C ILE A 917 -24.34 7.57 12.60
N THR A 918 -25.06 7.39 11.49
CA THR A 918 -25.12 8.35 10.38
C THR A 918 -26.21 9.40 10.52
N ASP A 919 -27.25 9.17 11.32
CA ASP A 919 -28.35 10.13 11.52
C ASP A 919 -27.84 11.43 12.20
N PRO A 920 -27.98 12.61 11.57
CA PRO A 920 -27.48 13.87 12.13
C PRO A 920 -28.12 14.28 13.46
N GLN A 921 -29.38 13.93 13.71
CA GLN A 921 -30.06 14.21 14.98
C GLN A 921 -29.55 13.29 16.09
N HIS A 922 -29.26 12.03 15.77
CA HIS A 922 -28.71 11.07 16.73
C HIS A 922 -27.28 11.45 17.09
N ARG A 923 -26.45 11.81 16.10
CA ARG A 923 -25.10 12.34 16.31
C ARG A 923 -25.10 13.57 17.23
N ALA A 924 -25.93 14.57 16.92
CA ALA A 924 -26.04 15.78 17.73
C ALA A 924 -26.47 15.47 19.18
N LYS A 925 -27.50 14.64 19.38
CA LYS A 925 -27.95 14.22 20.71
C LYS A 925 -26.85 13.51 21.51
N LEU A 926 -26.10 12.60 20.89
CA LEU A 926 -25.05 11.82 21.56
C LEU A 926 -23.86 12.71 21.95
N LEU A 927 -23.39 13.59 21.06
CA LEU A 927 -22.30 14.54 21.37
C LEU A 927 -22.73 15.54 22.45
N THR A 928 -23.93 16.11 22.36
CA THR A 928 -24.45 17.01 23.41
C THR A 928 -24.65 16.27 24.74
N ALA A 929 -24.99 14.98 24.74
CA ALA A 929 -25.09 14.18 25.96
C ALA A 929 -23.72 13.92 26.60
N ALA A 930 -22.67 13.70 25.81
CA ALA A 930 -21.29 13.58 26.30
C ALA A 930 -20.78 14.91 26.87
N GLU A 931 -21.00 16.02 26.17
CA GLU A 931 -20.65 17.38 26.61
C GLU A 931 -21.36 17.75 27.93
N LEU A 932 -22.68 17.49 28.03
CA LEU A 932 -23.43 17.72 29.26
C LEU A 932 -22.98 16.84 30.45
N LEU A 933 -22.32 15.70 30.21
CA LEU A 933 -21.73 14.88 31.28
C LEU A 933 -20.44 15.49 31.84
N LEU A 934 -19.66 16.20 31.02
CA LEU A 934 -18.51 16.99 31.45
C LEU A 934 -18.95 18.21 32.30
N ASP A 935 -20.08 18.83 31.95
CA ASP A 935 -20.71 19.91 32.73
C ASP A 935 -21.19 19.46 34.13
N TYR A 936 -21.54 18.17 34.31
CA TYR A 936 -21.90 17.64 35.63
C TYR A 936 -20.70 17.48 36.56
N ASP A 937 -19.52 17.17 36.03
CA ASP A 937 -18.30 16.96 36.83
C ASP A 937 -17.74 18.31 37.28
N THR A 938 -17.52 19.23 36.33
CA THR A 938 -17.11 20.62 36.61
C THR A 938 -18.08 21.35 37.54
N GLY A 939 -19.39 21.13 37.36
CA GLY A 939 -20.45 21.67 38.22
C GLY A 939 -20.63 20.98 39.57
N SER A 940 -19.81 19.96 39.90
CA SER A 940 -19.75 19.31 41.22
C SER A 940 -18.51 19.70 42.02
N GLU A 941 -17.37 19.97 41.37
CA GLU A 941 -16.16 20.45 42.04
C GLU A 941 -16.34 21.87 42.62
N GLU A 942 -17.12 22.75 41.97
CA GLU A 942 -17.49 24.07 42.54
C GLU A 942 -18.45 23.99 43.75
N ALA A 943 -18.93 22.81 44.14
CA ALA A 943 -19.92 22.64 45.20
C ALA A 943 -19.40 22.08 46.54
N GLU A 944 -18.20 21.50 46.59
CA GLU A 944 -17.68 20.85 47.82
C GLU A 944 -16.65 21.67 48.62
N GLU A 945 -16.13 22.80 48.13
CA GLU A 945 -15.21 23.68 48.91
C GLU A 945 -15.92 24.87 49.62
N GLY A 946 -17.25 24.83 49.75
CA GLY A 946 -18.07 26.02 50.07
C GLY A 946 -18.89 26.03 51.38
N ALA A 947 -18.79 25.03 52.25
CA ALA A 947 -19.50 24.94 53.54
C ALA A 947 -18.87 23.81 54.41
N GLU A 948 -18.65 23.88 55.72
CA GLU A 948 -19.15 24.77 56.78
C GLU A 948 -18.09 25.05 57.88
N SER A 949 -18.22 26.22 58.53
CA SER A 949 -17.86 26.43 59.94
C SER A 949 -18.82 27.52 60.47
N SER A 950 -19.31 27.55 61.72
CA SER A 950 -19.09 26.71 62.91
C SER A 950 -20.20 27.01 63.97
N GLN A 951 -20.08 26.42 65.18
CA GLN A 951 -20.90 26.61 66.42
C GLN A 951 -22.21 25.77 66.49
N GLU A 952 -22.60 25.10 67.59
CA GLU A 952 -22.03 24.71 68.92
C GLU A 952 -23.11 23.78 69.62
N PRO A 953 -23.04 23.28 70.88
CA PRO A 953 -21.92 22.85 71.76
C PRO A 953 -22.21 21.56 72.63
N VAL A 954 -21.26 21.18 73.51
CA VAL A 954 -21.29 20.33 74.76
C VAL A 954 -22.08 18.99 74.86
N ALA A 955 -21.40 17.94 75.37
CA ALA A 955 -21.77 17.11 76.57
C ALA A 955 -21.71 15.56 76.48
N HIS A 956 -20.68 15.00 77.11
CA HIS A 956 -20.68 13.83 78.02
C HIS A 956 -21.13 12.39 77.64
N THR A 957 -20.23 11.46 78.01
CA THR A 957 -20.41 10.15 78.70
C THR A 957 -20.62 8.81 77.96
N VAL A 958 -19.67 7.88 78.20
CA VAL A 958 -19.84 6.44 78.57
C VAL A 958 -20.30 5.49 77.41
N SER A 959 -19.71 4.32 77.14
CA SER A 959 -18.65 3.52 77.80
C SER A 959 -18.05 2.42 76.88
N GLU A 960 -16.75 2.20 76.97
CA GLU A 960 -16.07 0.89 76.78
C GLU A 960 -16.26 0.01 78.05
N PRO A 961 -16.11 -1.35 78.06
CA PRO A 961 -14.79 -1.98 77.82
C PRO A 961 -14.70 -3.49 77.42
N LYS A 962 -13.52 -3.89 76.90
CA LYS A 962 -12.60 -4.95 77.41
C LYS A 962 -11.64 -5.35 76.27
N VAL A 963 -10.34 -5.00 76.25
CA VAL A 963 -9.24 -5.20 77.22
C VAL A 963 -8.78 -6.66 77.33
N ASP A 964 -7.61 -6.93 76.77
CA ASP A 964 -6.49 -7.60 77.48
C ASP A 964 -5.14 -7.30 76.78
N ILE A 965 -4.25 -6.56 77.45
CA ILE A 965 -2.79 -6.46 77.20
C ILE A 965 -2.12 -6.27 78.58
N PRO A 966 -0.97 -6.89 78.84
CA PRO A 966 0.15 -6.07 79.31
C PRO A 966 1.54 -6.49 78.80
N ARG A 967 2.36 -5.49 78.42
CA ARG A 967 3.85 -5.47 78.40
C ARG A 967 4.55 -6.36 77.35
N ASP A 968 5.73 -6.00 76.81
CA ASP A 968 6.61 -4.83 77.03
C ASP A 968 7.48 -4.52 75.78
N SER A 969 8.03 -3.30 75.69
CA SER A 969 9.24 -2.86 74.92
C SER A 969 9.34 -3.20 73.40
N GLY A 970 9.55 -2.27 72.44
CA GLY A 970 10.08 -0.88 72.48
C GLY A 970 11.61 -0.87 72.64
N CYS A 971 12.47 -0.13 71.95
CA CYS A 971 12.41 1.02 71.00
C CYS A 971 13.56 0.83 69.95
N PHE A 972 13.76 1.55 68.83
CA PHE A 972 13.53 2.94 68.37
C PHE A 972 14.55 4.00 68.85
N GLU A 973 15.14 4.72 67.87
CA GLU A 973 15.91 5.99 67.90
C GLU A 973 17.17 6.15 68.79
N GLY A 974 18.12 7.05 68.48
CA GLY A 974 18.27 7.95 67.31
C GLY A 974 19.27 9.11 67.56
N SER A 975 19.64 9.88 66.50
CA SER A 975 20.32 11.21 66.55
C SER A 975 21.75 11.26 67.14
N GLU A 976 22.65 12.26 67.00
CA GLU A 976 22.75 13.58 66.31
C GLU A 976 24.20 13.68 65.70
N SER A 977 24.61 14.64 64.86
CA SER A 977 24.95 16.05 65.20
C SER A 977 25.92 16.62 64.14
N GLY A 978 26.14 17.94 64.12
CA GLY A 978 27.21 18.60 63.36
C GLY A 978 28.15 19.44 64.27
N ARG A 979 29.39 19.69 63.82
CA ARG A 979 30.36 20.62 64.43
C ARG A 979 31.36 21.19 63.41
N ASP A 980 31.79 22.41 63.69
CA ASP A 980 32.90 23.19 63.09
C ASP A 980 34.28 22.66 63.57
N GLU A 981 35.50 23.14 63.24
CA GLU A 981 36.08 24.19 62.37
C GLU A 981 37.62 23.92 62.33
N VAL A 982 38.39 24.33 61.30
CA VAL A 982 39.80 24.84 61.44
C VAL A 982 40.19 25.73 60.23
N ASP A 983 40.78 26.90 60.51
CA ASP A 983 41.32 27.92 59.60
C ASP A 983 42.53 27.54 58.71
N LEU A 984 42.78 28.37 57.68
CA LEU A 984 44.05 29.12 57.57
C LEU A 984 43.86 30.46 56.81
N ALA A 985 44.42 31.54 57.37
CA ALA A 985 44.23 32.96 56.99
C ALA A 985 45.10 33.43 55.80
N GLY A 986 44.88 34.61 55.17
CA GLY A 986 43.86 35.65 55.38
C GLY A 986 44.15 36.97 54.62
N THR A 987 43.62 38.10 55.11
CA THR A 987 43.87 39.53 54.74
C THR A 987 43.51 39.98 53.30
N GLU A 988 42.93 41.17 53.02
CA GLU A 988 42.32 42.26 53.80
C GLU A 988 41.59 43.25 52.84
N GLU A 989 40.56 43.98 53.30
CA GLU A 989 40.13 45.34 52.83
C GLU A 989 39.73 45.57 51.33
N GLN A 990 39.07 46.65 50.85
CA GLN A 990 38.16 47.70 51.38
C GLN A 990 37.44 48.41 50.19
N LEU A 991 36.21 48.94 50.41
CA LEU A 991 35.61 50.20 49.90
C LEU A 991 35.55 50.64 48.39
N HIS A 992 34.58 51.54 48.14
CA HIS A 992 34.31 52.42 46.97
C HIS A 992 33.82 51.74 45.66
N SER A 993 32.66 52.05 45.05
CA SER A 993 31.86 53.27 44.82
C SER A 993 32.29 54.11 43.61
N LEU A 994 31.31 54.50 42.77
CA LEU A 994 31.40 55.43 41.61
C LEU A 994 32.16 54.85 40.38
N SER A 995 31.94 55.28 39.14
CA SER A 995 30.83 55.96 38.42
C SER A 995 31.26 56.10 36.93
N LEU A 996 30.35 56.52 36.04
CA LEU A 996 30.57 56.90 34.62
C LEU A 996 30.86 55.70 33.67
N ALA A 997 30.05 55.40 32.66
CA ALA A 997 29.60 56.21 31.50
C ALA A 997 30.65 56.32 30.38
N GLY A 998 30.29 55.82 29.19
CA GLY A 998 31.14 55.84 28.00
C GLY A 998 30.71 54.82 26.94
N ALA A 999 29.67 55.14 26.16
CA ALA A 999 29.37 54.47 24.88
C ALA A 999 30.44 54.86 23.82
N PRO A 1000 30.55 54.18 22.66
CA PRO A 1000 29.44 53.95 21.72
C PRO A 1000 28.76 52.58 21.83
#